data_AF-A0A7H9AYI5-F1
#
_entry.id   AF-A0A7H9AYI5-F1
#
_cell.length_a   1.000
_cell.length_b   1.000
_cell.length_c   1.000
_cell.angle_alpha   90.00
_cell.angle_beta   90.00
_cell.angle_gamma   90.00
#
_symmetry.space_group_name_H-M   'P 1'
#
loop_
_entity.id
_entity.type
_entity.pdbx_description
1 polymer ?
#
loop_
_entity_poly.entity_id
_entity_poly.type
_entity_poly.pdbx_seq_one_letter_code
_entity_poly.pdbx_strand_id
1 'polypeptide(L)'
;MMLDFLKKGNGVQGSDIKLISHSKVKVASKTSESTRSVSVKRAQCTCCGTLLHFPSNVPKFKCAICQITVTLAEEEPNKVNDCTGKSSKLSLNGLNEKIGECLNNGKEWSTMSKEQRCTTLEPVTTYLSLGFRDKQTLQNSFRSSEKHESVDYVQLNSFYNAVLELPSRRPFFRMLCSCNDLLKKPGELIEDFHWILVIFSNPMVRQCLVFKDSKVSESPHIRSVSYELTKRCIGYLSNIPEGKSLDRLVHYFKYSKIDIFRNHVETLNLYITFQLLRILHKHDGQATNSTRNNEIFDVSEHYNNADSGNILEETKKNMWNSKSGTIINSKNFKFKLFEYENDWHIRTATRLMMLLHKTNNRRKTLLNIEFSNSGEFYNMMLDFIDYKTDFDKWKGLTSDRLKAFTELNLFNGKRFTLCNYPFLLSLGIKISIMEYEIRRIMEYEAEQAFLSSLDKGKTVAVYLKIKVRREHIASDSLRCIKSHQSDLMKSLRVEFINEPGIDAGGLRKEWFFLLTKSLFNPMNRLFTYSEESFFSWPSIKPIVFEDEGGSQQNEELYYLFGIVLGLAIFNSTILDLQFPRAFYKKLTGETISFNDYLELYPKTGANLLKMLEYDGEDFFDTFGVYFEITIQDNNLEIEKGNGKEQVGIGGKKKGKNFVNFELCSGGGDIKVTQQNKKEFVNKWVDFHMNQSIKRQFSQFNIGFHQVFQNCVAIELFNSEELEKLVCGNQENNCYDFQMLRSVTKYLGGFTDKSKVINWFWDIIDGWDLTMQKKLLRFISGADRVPPTGMSTLPFRISRLGNGSDSNKLPLAHTCFNELCIWEYSSKNKLENKLWWAVTQSEGYAFK
;
A
#
# COMPACT_ATOMS: atom_id res chain seq x y z
N MET A 1 -42.44 11.00 -11.79
CA MET A 1 -42.81 11.38 -13.17
C MET A 1 -41.82 10.92 -14.26
N MET A 2 -40.87 10.01 -13.98
CA MET A 2 -39.90 9.50 -14.97
C MET A 2 -40.15 8.02 -15.37
N LEU A 3 -41.37 7.52 -15.11
CA LEU A 3 -41.75 6.11 -15.32
C LEU A 3 -42.81 5.89 -16.42
N ASP A 4 -43.44 6.95 -16.95
CA ASP A 4 -44.57 6.80 -17.90
C ASP A 4 -44.21 6.97 -19.38
N PHE A 5 -42.95 7.30 -19.73
CA PHE A 5 -42.58 7.57 -21.13
C PHE A 5 -41.91 6.40 -21.87
N LEU A 6 -41.76 5.21 -21.26
CA LEU A 6 -41.09 4.04 -21.87
C LEU A 6 -42.02 2.84 -22.15
N LYS A 7 -43.36 3.03 -22.13
CA LYS A 7 -44.34 1.93 -22.23
C LYS A 7 -45.11 1.79 -23.55
N LYS A 8 -44.72 2.45 -24.64
CA LYS A 8 -45.39 2.22 -25.94
C LYS A 8 -44.38 1.91 -27.04
N GLY A 9 -44.41 0.67 -27.54
CA GLY A 9 -43.73 0.28 -28.78
C GLY A 9 -43.29 -1.19 -28.84
N ASN A 10 -44.16 -2.01 -29.42
CA ASN A 10 -43.93 -3.33 -30.04
C ASN A 10 -43.80 -4.57 -29.15
N GLY A 11 -44.89 -5.33 -29.16
CA GLY A 11 -44.95 -6.71 -28.71
C GLY A 11 -44.24 -7.65 -29.68
N VAL A 12 -43.35 -8.46 -29.11
CA VAL A 12 -42.94 -9.76 -29.63
C VAL A 12 -42.86 -10.66 -28.41
N GLN A 13 -43.69 -11.71 -28.36
CA GLN A 13 -43.61 -12.74 -27.32
C GLN A 13 -42.25 -13.43 -27.40
N GLY A 14 -41.41 -13.23 -26.38
CA GLY A 14 -40.13 -13.90 -26.22
C GLY A 14 -40.08 -14.64 -24.88
N SER A 15 -39.66 -15.90 -24.93
CA SER A 15 -39.41 -16.84 -23.82
C SER A 15 -39.22 -16.21 -22.42
N ASP A 16 -40.03 -16.67 -21.46
CA ASP A 16 -40.16 -16.22 -20.07
C ASP A 16 -38.86 -15.79 -19.36
N ILE A 17 -38.65 -14.49 -19.21
CA ILE A 17 -37.62 -13.92 -18.32
C ILE A 17 -38.26 -13.71 -16.93
N LYS A 18 -37.95 -14.58 -15.96
CA LYS A 18 -38.42 -14.39 -14.56
C LYS A 18 -37.50 -13.43 -13.79
N LEU A 19 -38.10 -12.37 -13.24
CA LEU A 19 -37.49 -11.48 -12.25
C LEU A 19 -37.52 -12.18 -10.88
N ILE A 20 -36.39 -12.30 -10.20
CA ILE A 20 -36.31 -12.91 -8.85
C ILE A 20 -35.92 -11.83 -7.84
N SER A 21 -36.79 -11.52 -6.87
CA SER A 21 -36.54 -10.53 -5.81
C SER A 21 -35.92 -11.17 -4.56
N HIS A 22 -35.15 -10.38 -3.80
CA HIS A 22 -34.32 -10.83 -2.67
C HIS A 22 -35.09 -10.98 -1.34
N SER A 23 -36.42 -11.10 -1.36
CA SER A 23 -37.22 -11.08 -0.13
C SER A 23 -38.29 -12.17 -0.09
N LYS A 24 -38.12 -13.08 0.89
CA LYS A 24 -39.05 -14.11 1.38
C LYS A 24 -39.16 -15.40 0.54
N VAL A 25 -38.19 -16.31 0.73
CA VAL A 25 -38.54 -17.72 0.91
C VAL A 25 -38.62 -17.95 2.41
N LYS A 26 -39.78 -17.65 3.01
CA LYS A 26 -40.11 -18.23 4.33
C LYS A 26 -40.33 -19.71 4.08
N VAL A 27 -39.58 -20.56 4.77
CA VAL A 27 -39.93 -21.98 4.91
C VAL A 27 -41.26 -22.02 5.65
N ALA A 28 -42.36 -22.16 4.92
CA ALA A 28 -43.67 -22.36 5.51
C ALA A 28 -43.79 -23.84 5.93
N SER A 29 -43.88 -24.05 7.24
CA SER A 29 -44.27 -25.32 7.83
C SER A 29 -45.72 -25.65 7.49
N LYS A 30 -45.91 -26.80 6.82
CA LYS A 30 -47.11 -27.65 6.73
C LYS A 30 -48.48 -26.95 6.82
N THR A 31 -49.13 -26.80 5.67
CA THR A 31 -50.52 -27.21 5.46
C THR A 31 -50.69 -27.69 4.01
N SER A 32 -51.51 -28.72 3.85
CA SER A 32 -51.67 -29.56 2.68
C SER A 32 -52.32 -28.84 1.49
N GLU A 33 -51.52 -28.51 0.48
CA GLU A 33 -51.95 -28.33 -0.91
C GLU A 33 -50.76 -28.68 -1.80
N SER A 34 -51.01 -29.45 -2.86
CA SER A 34 -50.00 -30.07 -3.74
C SER A 34 -49.07 -29.03 -4.38
N THR A 35 -47.98 -28.70 -3.69
CA THR A 35 -46.94 -27.77 -4.16
C THR A 35 -45.85 -28.58 -4.84
N ARG A 36 -45.78 -28.51 -6.17
CA ARG A 36 -44.62 -28.97 -6.95
C ARG A 36 -43.36 -28.34 -6.35
N SER A 37 -42.48 -29.15 -5.74
CA SER A 37 -41.18 -28.70 -5.25
C SER A 37 -40.32 -28.31 -6.46
N VAL A 38 -40.25 -27.01 -6.77
CA VAL A 38 -39.39 -26.49 -7.84
C VAL A 38 -37.94 -26.66 -7.37
N SER A 39 -37.14 -27.47 -8.09
CA SER A 39 -35.71 -27.60 -7.80
C SER A 39 -35.01 -26.26 -8.04
N VAL A 40 -34.17 -25.84 -7.10
CA VAL A 40 -33.48 -24.54 -7.13
C VAL A 40 -31.99 -24.76 -7.26
N LYS A 41 -31.36 -24.08 -8.23
CA LYS A 41 -29.90 -24.02 -8.41
C LYS A 41 -29.36 -22.69 -7.88
N ARG A 42 -28.05 -22.65 -7.63
CA ARG A 42 -27.31 -21.46 -7.19
C ARG A 42 -26.25 -21.10 -8.22
N ALA A 43 -26.12 -19.81 -8.52
CA ALA A 43 -25.06 -19.29 -9.38
C ALA A 43 -24.71 -17.87 -8.97
N GLN A 44 -23.46 -17.48 -9.17
CA GLN A 44 -23.02 -16.12 -8.94
C GLN A 44 -23.29 -15.26 -10.17
N CYS A 45 -23.72 -14.02 -9.94
CA CYS A 45 -23.81 -13.04 -11.00
C CYS A 45 -22.41 -12.69 -11.53
N THR A 46 -22.20 -12.78 -12.85
CA THR A 46 -20.91 -12.50 -13.49
C THR A 46 -20.47 -11.03 -13.41
N CYS A 47 -21.36 -10.10 -13.05
CA CYS A 47 -21.01 -8.68 -12.84
C CYS A 47 -20.84 -8.33 -11.35
N CYS A 48 -21.85 -8.57 -10.51
CA CYS A 48 -21.78 -8.12 -9.10
C CYS A 48 -21.33 -9.20 -8.11
N GLY A 49 -21.07 -10.43 -8.59
CA GLY A 49 -20.66 -11.56 -7.74
C GLY A 49 -21.74 -12.07 -6.78
N THR A 50 -22.92 -11.45 -6.74
CA THR A 50 -24.01 -11.86 -5.84
C THR A 50 -24.45 -13.29 -6.16
N LEU A 51 -24.46 -14.14 -5.13
CA LEU A 51 -25.01 -15.49 -5.21
C LEU A 51 -26.53 -15.43 -5.28
N LEU A 52 -27.11 -15.95 -6.36
CA LEU A 52 -28.54 -15.93 -6.62
C LEU A 52 -29.11 -17.35 -6.69
N HIS A 53 -30.34 -17.48 -6.23
CA HIS A 53 -31.13 -18.70 -6.30
C HIS A 53 -32.09 -18.60 -7.48
N PHE A 54 -32.17 -19.63 -8.31
CA PHE A 54 -33.06 -19.64 -9.46
C PHE A 54 -33.60 -21.06 -9.73
N PRO A 55 -34.78 -21.18 -10.38
CA PRO A 55 -35.33 -22.47 -10.75
C PRO A 55 -34.42 -23.23 -11.71
N SER A 56 -34.24 -24.55 -11.53
CA SER A 56 -33.30 -25.36 -12.33
C SER A 56 -33.56 -25.39 -13.83
N ASN A 57 -34.76 -24.99 -14.27
CA ASN A 57 -35.25 -25.04 -15.65
C ASN A 57 -35.06 -23.72 -16.43
N VAL A 58 -34.30 -22.77 -15.91
CA VAL A 58 -34.12 -21.45 -16.53
C VAL A 58 -32.72 -21.34 -17.17
N PRO A 59 -32.61 -21.07 -18.49
CA PRO A 59 -31.32 -20.96 -19.19
C PRO A 59 -30.62 -19.61 -18.95
N LYS A 60 -31.38 -18.58 -18.56
CA LYS A 60 -30.85 -17.24 -18.27
C LYS A 60 -31.72 -16.50 -17.25
N PHE A 61 -31.12 -15.71 -16.38
CA PHE A 61 -31.87 -14.91 -15.39
C PHE A 61 -31.39 -13.46 -15.37
N LYS A 62 -32.22 -12.55 -14.87
CA LYS A 62 -31.83 -11.15 -14.64
C LYS A 62 -31.41 -10.96 -13.19
N CYS A 63 -30.19 -10.48 -12.96
CA CYS A 63 -29.70 -10.19 -11.63
C CYS A 63 -30.49 -9.04 -10.99
N ALA A 64 -31.08 -9.25 -9.81
CA ALA A 64 -31.83 -8.20 -9.11
C ALA A 64 -30.96 -7.05 -8.58
N ILE A 65 -29.65 -7.28 -8.42
CA ILE A 65 -28.72 -6.29 -7.86
C ILE A 65 -28.18 -5.37 -8.95
N CYS A 66 -27.50 -5.91 -9.96
CA CYS A 66 -26.87 -5.10 -11.02
C CYS A 66 -27.65 -5.07 -12.34
N GLN A 67 -28.78 -5.78 -12.43
CA GLN A 67 -29.72 -5.75 -13.57
C GLN A 67 -29.16 -6.28 -14.89
N ILE A 68 -28.04 -7.03 -14.88
CA ILE A 68 -27.55 -7.77 -16.06
C ILE A 68 -28.35 -9.06 -16.28
N THR A 69 -28.33 -9.57 -17.50
CA THR A 69 -28.76 -10.93 -17.84
C THR A 69 -27.57 -11.87 -17.74
N VAL A 70 -27.69 -12.90 -16.91
CA VAL A 70 -26.72 -13.97 -16.75
C VAL A 70 -27.24 -15.20 -17.48
N THR A 71 -26.43 -15.74 -18.39
CA THR A 71 -26.70 -16.99 -19.10
C THR A 71 -26.00 -18.15 -18.40
N LEU A 72 -26.69 -19.26 -18.24
CA LEU A 72 -26.22 -20.48 -17.57
C LEU A 72 -26.04 -21.54 -18.68
N ALA A 73 -24.80 -21.83 -19.06
CA ALA A 73 -24.44 -22.73 -20.18
C ALA A 73 -25.08 -24.14 -20.05
N GLU A 74 -25.45 -24.90 -21.09
CA GLU A 74 -25.51 -24.70 -22.55
C GLU A 74 -26.91 -25.18 -23.04
N GLU A 75 -27.56 -24.47 -23.97
CA GLU A 75 -28.40 -25.16 -24.96
C GLU A 75 -27.42 -25.62 -26.05
N GLU A 76 -27.47 -26.90 -26.46
CA GLU A 76 -26.75 -27.35 -27.65
C GLU A 76 -27.06 -26.38 -28.79
N PRO A 77 -26.05 -25.93 -29.56
CA PRO A 77 -26.29 -25.02 -30.66
C PRO A 77 -27.14 -25.75 -31.70
N ASN A 78 -28.44 -25.43 -31.72
CA ASN A 78 -29.24 -25.65 -32.90
C ASN A 78 -28.50 -24.96 -34.04
N LYS A 79 -28.05 -25.76 -35.01
CA LYS A 79 -27.39 -25.35 -36.25
C LYS A 79 -28.16 -24.21 -36.91
N VAL A 80 -27.85 -22.98 -36.54
CA VAL A 80 -28.15 -21.81 -37.36
C VAL A 80 -26.95 -21.69 -38.28
N ASN A 81 -27.21 -21.90 -39.57
CA ASN A 81 -26.23 -21.80 -40.64
C ASN A 81 -25.27 -20.63 -40.42
N ASP A 82 -23.98 -20.96 -40.38
CA ASP A 82 -22.88 -20.02 -40.58
C ASP A 82 -23.10 -19.29 -41.91
N CYS A 83 -23.71 -18.11 -41.83
CA CYS A 83 -23.51 -17.11 -42.85
C CYS A 83 -22.09 -16.58 -42.63
N THR A 84 -21.20 -16.93 -43.56
CA THR A 84 -19.83 -16.41 -43.73
C THR A 84 -19.83 -14.89 -43.96
N GLY A 85 -20.22 -14.11 -42.96
CA GLY A 85 -20.07 -12.66 -42.93
C GLY A 85 -18.68 -12.32 -42.42
N LYS A 86 -17.86 -11.67 -43.25
CA LYS A 86 -16.57 -11.09 -42.85
C LYS A 86 -16.75 -10.37 -41.51
N SER A 87 -16.04 -10.79 -40.46
CA SER A 87 -16.03 -10.11 -39.16
C SER A 87 -15.70 -8.63 -39.37
N SER A 88 -16.66 -7.74 -39.19
CA SER A 88 -16.42 -6.29 -39.23
C SER A 88 -15.50 -5.89 -38.08
N LYS A 89 -14.55 -4.99 -38.33
CA LYS A 89 -13.69 -4.37 -37.30
C LYS A 89 -13.92 -2.86 -37.27
N LEU A 90 -13.92 -2.28 -36.08
CA LEU A 90 -13.81 -0.85 -35.89
C LEU A 90 -12.36 -0.42 -36.09
N SER A 91 -12.17 0.75 -36.70
CA SER A 91 -10.85 1.37 -36.87
C SER A 91 -11.00 2.88 -37.00
N LEU A 92 -9.90 3.61 -36.72
CA LEU A 92 -9.86 5.05 -36.91
C LEU A 92 -10.12 5.43 -38.39
N ASN A 93 -9.56 4.68 -39.33
CA ASN A 93 -9.78 4.91 -40.76
C ASN A 93 -11.25 4.75 -41.14
N GLY A 94 -11.90 3.67 -40.68
CA GLY A 94 -13.33 3.46 -40.93
C GLY A 94 -14.21 4.55 -40.32
N LEU A 95 -13.84 5.10 -39.16
CA LEU A 95 -14.52 6.26 -38.58
C LEU A 95 -14.33 7.52 -39.44
N ASN A 96 -13.09 7.80 -39.85
CA ASN A 96 -12.75 8.97 -40.66
C ASN A 96 -13.42 8.93 -42.04
N GLU A 97 -13.54 7.75 -42.66
CA GLU A 97 -14.31 7.55 -43.89
C GLU A 97 -15.78 7.94 -43.68
N LYS A 98 -16.41 7.49 -42.58
CA LYS A 98 -17.80 7.88 -42.25
C LYS A 98 -17.95 9.34 -41.92
N ILE A 99 -16.96 9.97 -41.28
CA ILE A 99 -16.95 11.43 -41.06
C ILE A 99 -16.82 12.17 -42.40
N GLY A 100 -15.98 11.69 -43.32
CA GLY A 100 -15.82 12.22 -44.67
C GLY A 100 -17.10 12.14 -45.49
N GLU A 101 -17.81 11.00 -45.45
CA GLU A 101 -19.14 10.85 -46.07
C GLU A 101 -20.14 11.92 -45.60
N CYS A 102 -20.09 12.30 -44.32
CA CYS A 102 -20.93 13.36 -43.75
C CYS A 102 -20.52 14.77 -44.22
N LEU A 103 -19.24 14.98 -44.56
CA LEU A 103 -18.65 16.27 -44.94
C LEU A 103 -18.73 16.58 -46.44
N ASN A 104 -18.91 15.57 -47.29
CA ASN A 104 -18.94 15.69 -48.76
C ASN A 104 -20.05 16.60 -49.34
N ASN A 105 -20.88 17.23 -48.50
CA ASN A 105 -21.88 18.21 -48.88
C ASN A 105 -21.39 19.69 -48.86
N GLY A 106 -20.09 19.93 -48.63
CA GLY A 106 -19.47 21.26 -48.81
C GLY A 106 -19.87 22.35 -47.81
N LYS A 107 -20.53 21.99 -46.70
CA LYS A 107 -20.92 22.93 -45.64
C LYS A 107 -20.04 22.76 -44.41
N GLU A 108 -19.45 23.85 -43.91
CA GLU A 108 -18.77 23.83 -42.62
C GLU A 108 -19.75 23.57 -41.47
N TRP A 109 -19.33 22.76 -40.50
CA TRP A 109 -20.12 22.44 -39.29
C TRP A 109 -20.65 23.69 -38.57
N SER A 110 -19.88 24.78 -38.60
CA SER A 110 -20.16 26.10 -38.03
C SER A 110 -21.49 26.69 -38.52
N THR A 111 -21.85 26.42 -39.77
CA THR A 111 -23.04 26.98 -40.45
C THR A 111 -24.33 26.18 -40.25
N MET A 112 -24.24 24.98 -39.67
CA MET A 112 -25.37 24.06 -39.54
C MET A 112 -26.10 24.20 -38.20
N SER A 113 -27.44 24.06 -38.21
CA SER A 113 -28.23 23.98 -36.99
C SER A 113 -27.95 22.68 -36.21
N LYS A 114 -28.31 22.64 -34.92
CA LYS A 114 -28.12 21.46 -34.07
C LYS A 114 -28.83 20.21 -34.63
N GLU A 115 -30.01 20.37 -35.21
CA GLU A 115 -30.79 19.31 -35.83
C GLU A 115 -30.15 18.82 -37.13
N GLN A 116 -29.69 19.76 -37.98
CA GLN A 116 -28.98 19.43 -39.22
C GLN A 116 -27.70 18.63 -38.93
N ARG A 117 -26.90 19.04 -37.93
CA ARG A 117 -25.71 18.30 -37.50
C ARG A 117 -26.07 16.87 -37.04
N CYS A 118 -27.19 16.70 -36.34
CA CYS A 118 -27.63 15.37 -35.90
C CYS A 118 -28.00 14.47 -37.07
N THR A 119 -28.74 14.98 -38.05
CA THR A 119 -29.14 14.21 -39.24
C THR A 119 -27.95 13.88 -40.12
N THR A 120 -27.04 14.84 -40.33
CA THR A 120 -25.84 14.63 -41.14
C THR A 120 -24.89 13.61 -40.54
N LEU A 121 -24.78 13.54 -39.21
CA LEU A 121 -23.94 12.56 -38.49
C LEU A 121 -24.61 11.19 -38.27
N GLU A 122 -25.77 10.92 -38.89
CA GLU A 122 -26.44 9.61 -38.75
C GLU A 122 -25.62 8.42 -39.27
N PRO A 123 -24.83 8.53 -40.38
CA PRO A 123 -23.92 7.46 -40.81
C PRO A 123 -22.87 7.12 -39.73
N VAL A 124 -22.25 8.14 -39.12
CA VAL A 124 -21.30 7.97 -38.01
C VAL A 124 -22.00 7.37 -36.79
N THR A 125 -23.19 7.85 -36.46
CA THR A 125 -24.01 7.32 -35.34
C THR A 125 -24.31 5.84 -35.54
N THR A 126 -24.68 5.44 -36.76
CA THR A 126 -25.00 4.05 -37.11
C THR A 126 -23.76 3.17 -37.05
N TYR A 127 -22.63 3.62 -37.61
CA TYR A 127 -21.35 2.93 -37.55
C TYR A 127 -20.92 2.64 -36.11
N LEU A 128 -20.91 3.66 -35.25
CA LEU A 128 -20.58 3.52 -33.83
C LEU A 128 -21.58 2.62 -33.09
N SER A 129 -22.89 2.81 -33.33
CA SER A 129 -23.92 2.06 -32.62
C SER A 129 -23.90 0.56 -32.94
N LEU A 130 -23.66 0.20 -34.20
CA LEU A 130 -23.56 -1.21 -34.62
C LEU A 130 -22.27 -1.84 -34.11
N GLY A 131 -21.13 -1.16 -34.28
CA GLY A 131 -19.83 -1.72 -33.88
C GLY A 131 -19.70 -1.94 -32.37
N PHE A 132 -20.19 -1.01 -31.55
CA PHE A 132 -20.12 -1.14 -30.08
C PHE A 132 -21.25 -1.97 -29.46
N ARG A 133 -22.23 -2.41 -30.25
CA ARG A 133 -23.30 -3.31 -29.79
C ARG A 133 -22.94 -4.78 -30.00
N ASP A 134 -21.97 -5.07 -30.88
CA ASP A 134 -21.55 -6.43 -31.20
C ASP A 134 -20.25 -6.82 -30.46
N LYS A 135 -20.33 -7.92 -29.71
CA LYS A 135 -19.20 -8.47 -28.94
C LYS A 135 -18.05 -8.84 -29.86
N GLN A 136 -18.33 -9.50 -30.98
CA GLN A 136 -17.30 -10.05 -31.87
C GLN A 136 -16.57 -8.94 -32.65
N THR A 137 -17.29 -7.89 -33.06
CA THR A 137 -16.70 -6.70 -33.67
C THR A 137 -15.71 -6.03 -32.71
N LEU A 138 -16.10 -5.77 -31.45
CA LEU A 138 -15.18 -5.20 -30.46
C LEU A 138 -14.01 -6.14 -30.15
N GLN A 139 -14.27 -7.45 -30.10
CA GLN A 139 -13.25 -8.47 -29.89
C GLN A 139 -12.13 -8.44 -30.94
N ASN A 140 -12.45 -8.03 -32.16
CA ASN A 140 -11.50 -8.02 -33.28
C ASN A 140 -10.98 -6.61 -33.61
N SER A 141 -11.39 -5.59 -32.85
CA SER A 141 -11.01 -4.18 -33.05
C SER A 141 -9.86 -3.78 -32.14
N PHE A 142 -9.01 -2.83 -32.55
CA PHE A 142 -7.94 -2.27 -31.71
C PHE A 142 -7.03 -3.32 -31.04
N ARG A 143 -6.71 -4.41 -31.74
CA ARG A 143 -5.75 -5.42 -31.26
C ARG A 143 -4.33 -4.91 -31.40
N SER A 144 -3.54 -5.02 -30.34
CA SER A 144 -2.11 -4.70 -30.43
C SER A 144 -1.39 -5.74 -31.26
N SER A 145 -0.37 -5.30 -32.00
CA SER A 145 0.60 -6.17 -32.65
C SER A 145 1.71 -6.63 -31.70
N GLU A 146 1.84 -5.98 -30.54
CA GLU A 146 2.80 -6.34 -29.52
C GLU A 146 2.37 -7.64 -28.81
N LYS A 147 3.31 -8.60 -28.68
CA LYS A 147 3.07 -9.97 -28.20
C LYS A 147 2.36 -10.07 -26.83
N HIS A 148 2.46 -9.05 -25.99
CA HIS A 148 1.94 -9.05 -24.62
C HIS A 148 0.84 -8.03 -24.35
N GLU A 149 0.43 -7.24 -25.36
CA GLU A 149 -0.64 -6.26 -25.23
C GLU A 149 -1.95 -6.79 -25.83
N SER A 150 -3.04 -6.66 -25.09
CA SER A 150 -4.36 -7.05 -25.61
C SER A 150 -4.95 -5.98 -26.54
N VAL A 151 -4.72 -4.70 -26.23
CA VAL A 151 -5.36 -3.54 -26.86
C VAL A 151 -4.27 -2.57 -27.36
N ASP A 152 -4.41 -2.08 -28.59
CA ASP A 152 -3.66 -0.93 -29.11
C ASP A 152 -4.26 0.36 -28.56
N TYR A 153 -3.73 0.80 -27.42
CA TYR A 153 -4.20 1.99 -26.72
C TYR A 153 -3.95 3.29 -27.49
N VAL A 154 -2.96 3.34 -28.38
CA VAL A 154 -2.66 4.53 -29.19
C VAL A 154 -3.76 4.72 -30.23
N GLN A 155 -4.09 3.65 -30.96
CA GLN A 155 -5.17 3.67 -31.93
C GLN A 155 -6.53 3.89 -31.26
N LEU A 156 -6.78 3.24 -30.11
CA LEU A 156 -8.04 3.36 -29.39
C LEU A 156 -8.26 4.77 -28.82
N ASN A 157 -7.23 5.38 -28.22
CA ASN A 157 -7.32 6.75 -27.72
C ASN A 157 -7.57 7.75 -28.85
N SER A 158 -6.88 7.58 -29.99
CA SER A 158 -7.11 8.41 -31.19
C SER A 158 -8.54 8.28 -31.71
N PHE A 159 -9.08 7.04 -31.71
CA PHE A 159 -10.47 6.79 -32.06
C PHE A 159 -11.45 7.50 -31.12
N TYR A 160 -11.26 7.40 -29.80
CA TYR A 160 -12.14 8.08 -28.85
C TYR A 160 -12.04 9.60 -28.93
N ASN A 161 -10.85 10.15 -29.13
CA ASN A 161 -10.65 11.58 -29.33
C ASN A 161 -11.39 12.08 -30.56
N ALA A 162 -11.27 11.38 -31.69
CA ALA A 162 -12.01 11.72 -32.92
C ALA A 162 -13.54 11.73 -32.71
N VAL A 163 -14.08 10.77 -31.95
CA VAL A 163 -15.51 10.76 -31.60
C VAL A 163 -15.89 11.92 -30.68
N LEU A 164 -15.02 12.30 -29.74
CA LEU A 164 -15.24 13.42 -28.81
C LEU A 164 -15.06 14.79 -29.47
N GLU A 165 -14.35 14.90 -30.58
CA GLU A 165 -14.17 16.13 -31.36
C GLU A 165 -15.34 16.42 -32.31
N LEU A 166 -16.27 15.48 -32.47
CA LEU A 166 -17.46 15.67 -33.30
C LEU A 166 -18.31 16.87 -32.83
N PRO A 167 -18.91 17.63 -33.77
CA PRO A 167 -19.67 18.84 -33.46
C PRO A 167 -21.03 18.57 -32.79
N SER A 168 -21.42 17.30 -32.65
CA SER A 168 -22.59 16.84 -31.91
C SER A 168 -22.20 15.70 -30.98
N ARG A 169 -22.74 15.71 -29.75
CA ARG A 169 -22.55 14.63 -28.76
C ARG A 169 -23.45 13.42 -28.99
N ARG A 170 -24.40 13.48 -29.94
CA ARG A 170 -25.37 12.40 -30.21
C ARG A 170 -24.71 11.08 -30.63
N PRO A 171 -23.73 11.05 -31.57
CA PRO A 171 -23.06 9.80 -31.96
C PRO A 171 -22.35 9.15 -30.76
N PHE A 172 -21.64 9.96 -29.97
CA PHE A 172 -20.96 9.50 -28.75
C PHE A 172 -21.94 8.96 -27.70
N PHE A 173 -23.03 9.67 -27.41
CA PHE A 173 -24.05 9.20 -26.48
C PHE A 173 -24.68 7.88 -26.92
N ARG A 174 -24.99 7.72 -28.22
CA ARG A 174 -25.53 6.47 -28.78
C ARG A 174 -24.53 5.32 -28.69
N MET A 175 -23.25 5.57 -28.93
CA MET A 175 -22.17 4.61 -28.72
C MET A 175 -22.13 4.11 -27.26
N LEU A 176 -22.22 5.02 -26.28
CA LEU A 176 -22.28 4.65 -24.87
C LEU A 176 -23.52 3.81 -24.53
N CYS A 177 -24.68 4.14 -25.12
CA CYS A 177 -25.89 3.33 -24.98
C CYS A 177 -25.68 1.91 -25.53
N SER A 178 -25.08 1.77 -26.72
CA SER A 178 -24.74 0.45 -27.30
C SER A 178 -23.81 -0.35 -26.40
N CYS A 179 -22.76 0.28 -25.85
CA CYS A 179 -21.87 -0.36 -24.87
C CYS A 179 -22.64 -0.86 -23.64
N ASN A 180 -23.57 -0.05 -23.13
CA ASN A 180 -24.36 -0.39 -21.95
C ASN A 180 -25.32 -1.56 -22.23
N ASP A 181 -25.93 -1.59 -23.41
CA ASP A 181 -26.83 -2.67 -23.80
C ASP A 181 -26.06 -3.99 -23.99
N LEU A 182 -24.86 -3.95 -24.58
CA LEU A 182 -23.96 -5.09 -24.66
C LEU A 182 -23.55 -5.58 -23.26
N LEU A 183 -23.07 -4.69 -22.39
CA LEU A 183 -22.70 -5.04 -21.00
C LEU A 183 -23.89 -5.51 -20.15
N LYS A 184 -25.13 -5.18 -20.50
CA LYS A 184 -26.31 -5.74 -19.82
C LYS A 184 -26.61 -7.17 -20.25
N LYS A 185 -26.22 -7.55 -21.46
CA LYS A 185 -26.53 -8.85 -22.08
C LYS A 185 -25.29 -9.37 -22.82
N PRO A 186 -24.23 -9.78 -22.10
CA PRO A 186 -22.99 -10.23 -22.72
C PRO A 186 -23.11 -11.55 -23.50
N GLY A 187 -24.26 -12.22 -23.41
CA GLY A 187 -24.49 -13.54 -24.01
C GLY A 187 -23.89 -14.62 -23.12
N GLU A 188 -22.83 -15.25 -23.61
CA GLU A 188 -22.12 -16.37 -22.97
C GLU A 188 -21.24 -15.94 -21.77
N LEU A 189 -20.63 -16.94 -21.12
CA LEU A 189 -19.58 -16.73 -20.13
C LEU A 189 -18.44 -15.88 -20.73
N ILE A 190 -17.90 -14.96 -19.92
CA ILE A 190 -16.82 -14.08 -20.35
C ILE A 190 -15.51 -14.84 -20.22
N GLU A 191 -15.13 -15.52 -21.29
CA GLU A 191 -13.81 -16.16 -21.42
C GLU A 191 -12.73 -15.18 -21.88
N ASP A 192 -13.14 -14.20 -22.68
CA ASP A 192 -12.26 -13.14 -23.17
C ASP A 192 -12.81 -11.76 -22.79
N PHE A 193 -11.91 -10.93 -22.27
CA PHE A 193 -12.18 -9.63 -21.67
C PHE A 193 -11.71 -8.47 -22.54
N HIS A 194 -11.15 -8.72 -23.73
CA HIS A 194 -10.64 -7.66 -24.61
C HIS A 194 -11.69 -6.60 -24.93
N TRP A 195 -12.90 -7.00 -25.36
CA TRP A 195 -14.00 -6.07 -25.62
C TRP A 195 -14.39 -5.24 -24.38
N ILE A 196 -14.21 -5.79 -23.18
CA ILE A 196 -14.44 -5.07 -21.91
C ILE A 196 -13.34 -4.04 -21.69
N LEU A 197 -12.08 -4.38 -21.97
CA LEU A 197 -10.97 -3.42 -21.88
C LEU A 197 -11.15 -2.25 -22.85
N VAL A 198 -11.63 -2.51 -24.08
CA VAL A 198 -11.96 -1.45 -25.04
C VAL A 198 -12.98 -0.48 -24.43
N ILE A 199 -14.09 -0.99 -23.88
CA ILE A 199 -15.12 -0.14 -23.25
C ILE A 199 -14.60 0.54 -21.99
N PHE A 200 -13.81 -0.16 -21.16
CA PHE A 200 -13.27 0.38 -19.91
C PHE A 200 -12.27 1.52 -20.16
N SER A 201 -11.61 1.52 -21.32
CA SER A 201 -10.67 2.55 -21.75
C SER A 201 -11.36 3.80 -22.31
N ASN A 202 -12.69 3.85 -22.33
CA ASN A 202 -13.41 5.05 -22.74
C ASN A 202 -13.11 6.21 -21.77
N PRO A 203 -12.71 7.41 -22.24
CA PRO A 203 -12.34 8.53 -21.38
C PRO A 203 -13.42 8.92 -20.36
N MET A 204 -14.70 8.75 -20.69
CA MET A 204 -15.81 9.08 -19.80
C MET A 204 -16.00 8.10 -18.64
N VAL A 205 -15.41 6.89 -18.69
CA VAL A 205 -15.43 5.93 -17.57
C VAL A 205 -14.73 6.54 -16.36
N ARG A 206 -13.52 7.09 -16.54
CA ARG A 206 -12.80 7.78 -15.46
C ARG A 206 -13.42 9.14 -15.16
N GLN A 207 -13.73 9.93 -16.20
CA GLN A 207 -14.26 11.29 -15.99
C GLN A 207 -15.61 11.33 -15.27
N CYS A 208 -16.47 10.30 -15.40
CA CYS A 208 -17.77 10.32 -14.71
C CYS A 208 -17.67 10.23 -13.17
N LEU A 209 -16.51 9.77 -12.66
CA LEU A 209 -16.20 9.62 -11.23
C LEU A 209 -15.62 10.89 -10.62
N VAL A 210 -15.06 11.77 -11.44
CA VAL A 210 -14.53 13.07 -11.03
C VAL A 210 -15.65 14.09 -11.08
N PHE A 211 -15.73 14.99 -10.11
CA PHE A 211 -16.72 16.07 -10.12
C PHE A 211 -16.12 17.40 -10.60
N LYS A 212 -15.55 17.41 -11.81
CA LYS A 212 -15.17 18.66 -12.50
C LYS A 212 -16.29 19.10 -13.44
N ASP A 213 -16.56 20.40 -13.46
CA ASP A 213 -17.23 21.09 -14.57
C ASP A 213 -16.32 21.09 -15.81
N SER A 214 -16.11 19.91 -16.39
CA SER A 214 -15.47 19.83 -17.70
C SER A 214 -16.51 20.10 -18.79
N LYS A 215 -16.17 20.93 -19.78
CA LYS A 215 -17.00 21.21 -20.99
C LYS A 215 -17.45 19.94 -21.74
N VAL A 216 -16.83 18.78 -21.48
CA VAL A 216 -17.16 17.48 -22.08
C VAL A 216 -18.19 16.69 -21.24
N SER A 217 -18.27 16.92 -19.92
CA SER A 217 -19.16 16.22 -18.97
C SER A 217 -20.51 16.90 -18.73
N GLU A 218 -20.85 17.98 -19.46
CA GLU A 218 -22.04 18.81 -19.19
C GLU A 218 -23.40 18.10 -19.35
N SER A 219 -23.46 16.91 -19.96
CA SER A 219 -24.73 16.17 -20.08
C SER A 219 -24.90 15.14 -18.95
N PRO A 220 -25.89 15.32 -18.05
CA PRO A 220 -26.21 14.33 -17.01
C PRO A 220 -26.47 12.92 -17.55
N HIS A 221 -27.00 12.83 -18.78
CA HIS A 221 -27.28 11.58 -19.46
C HIS A 221 -26.00 10.83 -19.84
N ILE A 222 -25.00 11.53 -20.39
CA ILE A 222 -23.69 10.93 -20.73
C ILE A 222 -23.01 10.43 -19.46
N ARG A 223 -23.00 11.26 -18.40
CA ARG A 223 -22.40 10.88 -17.11
C ARG A 223 -23.08 9.65 -16.51
N SER A 224 -24.41 9.61 -16.53
CA SER A 224 -25.19 8.48 -16.02
C SER A 224 -24.88 7.18 -16.77
N VAL A 225 -24.88 7.20 -18.11
CA VAL A 225 -24.56 6.00 -18.90
C VAL A 225 -23.10 5.59 -18.71
N SER A 226 -22.17 6.54 -18.62
CA SER A 226 -20.74 6.26 -18.39
C SER A 226 -20.50 5.59 -17.03
N TYR A 227 -21.22 6.02 -15.98
CA TYR A 227 -21.20 5.33 -14.69
C TYR A 227 -21.75 3.89 -14.77
N GLU A 228 -22.80 3.69 -15.56
CA GLU A 228 -23.35 2.36 -15.84
C GLU A 228 -22.35 1.45 -16.58
N LEU A 229 -21.51 1.99 -17.48
CA LEU A 229 -20.40 1.25 -18.09
C LEU A 229 -19.32 0.92 -17.05
N THR A 230 -18.91 1.93 -16.28
CA THR A 230 -17.86 1.83 -15.25
C THR A 230 -18.14 0.70 -14.27
N LYS A 231 -19.32 0.70 -13.65
CA LYS A 231 -19.69 -0.33 -12.66
C LYS A 231 -19.72 -1.75 -13.24
N ARG A 232 -20.09 -1.89 -14.52
CA ARG A 232 -20.19 -3.20 -15.19
C ARG A 232 -18.83 -3.71 -15.62
N CYS A 233 -17.99 -2.86 -16.20
CA CYS A 233 -16.62 -3.22 -16.57
C CYS A 233 -15.83 -3.68 -15.34
N ILE A 234 -15.85 -2.89 -14.26
CA ILE A 234 -15.22 -3.27 -12.98
C ILE A 234 -15.80 -4.59 -12.46
N GLY A 235 -17.13 -4.73 -12.48
CA GLY A 235 -17.80 -5.94 -12.03
C GLY A 235 -17.39 -7.20 -12.80
N TYR A 236 -17.34 -7.13 -14.13
CA TYR A 236 -16.94 -8.26 -14.97
C TYR A 236 -15.45 -8.59 -14.83
N LEU A 237 -14.57 -7.59 -14.89
CA LEU A 237 -13.13 -7.79 -14.72
C LEU A 237 -12.80 -8.34 -13.32
N SER A 238 -13.56 -7.94 -12.30
CA SER A 238 -13.42 -8.46 -10.94
C SER A 238 -13.88 -9.91 -10.79
N ASN A 239 -14.80 -10.39 -11.63
CA ASN A 239 -15.45 -11.71 -11.47
C ASN A 239 -15.15 -12.63 -12.66
N ILE A 240 -14.02 -12.43 -13.34
CA ILE A 240 -13.53 -13.39 -14.34
C ILE A 240 -13.37 -14.77 -13.67
N PRO A 241 -13.88 -15.85 -14.28
CA PRO A 241 -13.74 -17.21 -13.75
C PRO A 241 -12.28 -17.59 -13.55
N GLU A 242 -12.02 -18.38 -12.51
CA GLU A 242 -10.69 -18.95 -12.25
C GLU A 242 -10.24 -19.88 -13.40
N GLY A 243 -8.92 -20.02 -13.56
CA GLY A 243 -8.30 -20.79 -14.64
C GLY A 243 -7.77 -19.90 -15.76
N LYS A 244 -7.82 -20.41 -17.00
CA LYS A 244 -7.12 -19.80 -18.16
C LYS A 244 -7.47 -18.34 -18.41
N SER A 245 -8.72 -17.93 -18.19
CA SER A 245 -9.18 -16.56 -18.42
C SER A 245 -8.59 -15.57 -17.42
N LEU A 246 -8.54 -15.95 -16.13
CA LEU A 246 -7.90 -15.14 -15.09
C LEU A 246 -6.39 -15.07 -15.31
N ASP A 247 -5.74 -16.17 -15.71
CA ASP A 247 -4.31 -16.19 -16.03
C ASP A 247 -3.97 -15.23 -17.18
N ARG A 248 -4.82 -15.17 -18.21
CA ARG A 248 -4.69 -14.19 -19.31
C ARG A 248 -4.83 -12.76 -18.81
N LEU A 249 -5.75 -12.49 -17.88
CA LEU A 249 -5.92 -11.13 -17.31
C LEU A 249 -4.71 -10.73 -16.46
N VAL A 250 -4.18 -11.64 -15.64
CA VAL A 250 -2.95 -11.41 -14.88
C VAL A 250 -1.77 -11.18 -15.82
N HIS A 251 -1.63 -11.99 -16.86
CA HIS A 251 -0.61 -11.81 -17.89
C HIS A 251 -0.73 -10.43 -18.55
N TYR A 252 -1.94 -10.01 -18.92
CA TYR A 252 -2.19 -8.68 -19.47
C TYR A 252 -1.68 -7.56 -18.53
N PHE A 253 -2.10 -7.55 -17.27
CA PHE A 253 -1.66 -6.54 -16.31
C PHE A 253 -0.17 -6.61 -15.98
N LYS A 254 0.46 -7.78 -16.09
CA LYS A 254 1.88 -7.96 -15.84
C LYS A 254 2.75 -7.28 -16.89
N TYR A 255 2.28 -7.23 -18.14
CA TYR A 255 3.05 -6.68 -19.26
C TYR A 255 2.50 -5.36 -19.81
N SER A 256 1.35 -4.88 -19.34
CA SER A 256 0.81 -3.59 -19.75
C SER A 256 1.81 -2.45 -19.52
N LYS A 257 1.85 -1.43 -20.39
CA LYS A 257 2.66 -0.22 -20.16
C LYS A 257 2.30 0.44 -18.82
N ILE A 258 3.28 1.12 -18.22
CA ILE A 258 3.19 1.66 -16.86
C ILE A 258 2.01 2.63 -16.69
N ASP A 259 1.80 3.51 -17.67
CA ASP A 259 0.75 4.53 -17.63
C ASP A 259 -0.65 3.91 -17.73
N ILE A 260 -0.80 2.85 -18.52
CA ILE A 260 -2.07 2.11 -18.64
C ILE A 260 -2.37 1.42 -17.31
N PHE A 261 -1.36 0.79 -16.72
CA PHE A 261 -1.51 0.14 -15.41
C PHE A 261 -1.90 1.15 -14.33
N ARG A 262 -1.20 2.29 -14.26
CA ARG A 262 -1.52 3.41 -13.35
C ARG A 262 -2.94 3.91 -13.53
N ASN A 263 -3.36 4.13 -14.77
CA ASN A 263 -4.72 4.58 -15.09
C ASN A 263 -5.80 3.62 -14.57
N HIS A 264 -5.56 2.30 -14.61
CA HIS A 264 -6.49 1.32 -14.03
C HIS A 264 -6.55 1.42 -12.50
N VAL A 265 -5.39 1.56 -11.83
CA VAL A 265 -5.31 1.75 -10.37
C VAL A 265 -6.05 3.02 -9.96
N GLU A 266 -5.75 4.16 -10.59
CA GLU A 266 -6.42 5.43 -10.31
C GLU A 266 -7.93 5.37 -10.54
N THR A 267 -8.37 4.78 -11.65
CA THR A 267 -9.81 4.66 -11.96
C THR A 267 -10.54 3.85 -10.89
N LEU A 268 -9.94 2.78 -10.38
CA LEU A 268 -10.51 1.98 -9.30
C LEU A 268 -10.49 2.71 -7.96
N ASN A 269 -9.42 3.47 -7.68
CA ASN A 269 -9.34 4.29 -6.47
C ASN A 269 -10.42 5.39 -6.48
N LEU A 270 -10.56 6.12 -7.58
CA LEU A 270 -11.65 7.08 -7.79
C LEU A 270 -13.02 6.43 -7.64
N TYR A 271 -13.19 5.19 -8.13
CA TYR A 271 -14.46 4.48 -8.01
C TYR A 271 -14.79 4.12 -6.56
N ILE A 272 -13.83 3.62 -5.78
CA ILE A 272 -14.01 3.34 -4.35
C ILE A 272 -14.36 4.63 -3.61
N THR A 273 -13.60 5.70 -3.85
CA THR A 273 -13.85 7.05 -3.28
C THR A 273 -15.25 7.55 -3.63
N PHE A 274 -15.67 7.41 -4.89
CA PHE A 274 -17.01 7.78 -5.33
C PHE A 274 -18.12 7.01 -4.60
N GLN A 275 -17.94 5.71 -4.33
CA GLN A 275 -18.93 4.94 -3.55
C GLN A 275 -18.99 5.37 -2.09
N LEU A 276 -17.86 5.65 -1.46
CA LEU A 276 -17.80 6.14 -0.09
C LEU A 276 -18.46 7.52 0.04
N LEU A 277 -18.23 8.42 -0.92
CA LEU A 277 -18.92 9.70 -0.98
C LEU A 277 -20.44 9.53 -1.16
N ARG A 278 -20.90 8.55 -1.95
CA ARG A 278 -22.34 8.23 -2.05
C ARG A 278 -22.93 7.72 -0.74
N ILE A 279 -22.16 7.00 0.07
CA ILE A 279 -22.59 6.59 1.42
C ILE A 279 -22.70 7.82 2.31
N LEU A 280 -21.68 8.69 2.30
CA LEU A 280 -21.67 9.94 3.07
C LEU A 280 -22.88 10.84 2.75
N HIS A 281 -23.17 11.10 1.47
CA HIS A 281 -24.30 11.94 1.08
C HIS A 281 -25.68 11.35 1.43
N LYS A 282 -25.82 10.03 1.52
CA LYS A 282 -27.07 9.42 2.02
C LYS A 282 -27.32 9.78 3.49
N HIS A 283 -26.25 9.96 4.26
CA HIS A 283 -26.31 10.37 5.65
C HIS A 283 -26.83 11.82 5.80
N ASP A 284 -26.40 12.72 4.90
CA ASP A 284 -26.87 14.12 4.87
C ASP A 284 -28.32 14.25 4.40
N GLY A 285 -28.73 13.48 3.39
CA GLY A 285 -30.09 13.51 2.85
C GLY A 285 -31.18 13.03 3.82
N GLN A 286 -30.81 12.28 4.87
CA GLN A 286 -31.73 11.93 5.96
C GLN A 286 -31.86 13.04 7.02
N ALA A 287 -30.93 14.00 7.05
CA ALA A 287 -30.93 15.11 8.00
C ALA A 287 -31.65 16.37 7.48
N THR A 288 -31.87 16.51 6.16
CA THR A 288 -32.58 17.67 5.59
C THR A 288 -33.54 17.27 4.46
N ASN A 289 -34.85 17.31 4.72
CA ASN A 289 -35.89 17.32 3.69
C ASN A 289 -35.90 18.70 2.99
N SER A 290 -35.03 18.93 2.00
CA SER A 290 -35.29 19.94 0.98
C SER A 290 -34.60 19.61 -0.34
N THR A 291 -35.36 19.72 -1.41
CA THR A 291 -35.00 19.57 -2.82
C THR A 291 -33.95 20.63 -3.21
N ARG A 292 -32.67 20.26 -3.37
CA ARG A 292 -31.68 21.10 -4.06
C ARG A 292 -30.66 20.29 -4.85
N ASN A 293 -30.25 20.89 -5.96
CA ASN A 293 -29.38 20.38 -7.01
C ASN A 293 -28.01 19.91 -6.48
N ASN A 294 -27.55 18.77 -7.03
CA ASN A 294 -26.28 18.13 -6.75
C ASN A 294 -25.09 18.95 -7.31
N GLU A 295 -24.60 19.94 -6.58
CA GLU A 295 -23.25 20.49 -6.78
C GLU A 295 -22.30 19.70 -5.85
N ILE A 296 -21.34 18.95 -6.41
CA ILE A 296 -20.48 18.01 -5.67
C ILE A 296 -19.01 18.13 -6.12
N PHE A 297 -18.12 17.90 -5.15
CA PHE A 297 -16.68 18.14 -4.94
C PHE A 297 -15.63 17.55 -5.92
N ASP A 298 -14.64 18.35 -6.34
CA ASP A 298 -13.54 17.99 -7.25
C ASP A 298 -12.39 17.21 -6.56
N VAL A 299 -12.07 16.01 -7.05
CA VAL A 299 -11.05 15.09 -6.48
C VAL A 299 -9.80 14.99 -7.39
N SER A 300 -9.74 15.72 -8.50
CA SER A 300 -8.75 15.44 -9.55
C SER A 300 -7.40 16.14 -9.44
N GLU A 301 -7.26 17.19 -8.63
CA GLU A 301 -5.98 17.91 -8.48
C GLU A 301 -5.02 17.29 -7.46
N HIS A 302 -5.48 16.35 -6.64
CA HIS A 302 -4.70 15.82 -5.51
C HIS A 302 -3.92 14.52 -5.79
N TYR A 303 -4.00 13.98 -7.01
CA TYR A 303 -3.26 12.76 -7.41
C TYR A 303 -1.90 13.04 -8.07
N ASN A 304 -1.58 14.29 -8.39
CA ASN A 304 -0.34 14.65 -9.09
C ASN A 304 0.80 15.14 -8.18
N ASN A 305 0.57 15.32 -6.88
CA ASN A 305 1.60 15.75 -5.93
C ASN A 305 1.82 14.67 -4.87
N ALA A 306 3.03 14.13 -4.81
CA ALA A 306 3.47 13.11 -3.86
C ALA A 306 3.63 13.64 -2.42
N ASP A 307 2.87 14.66 -2.03
CA ASP A 307 3.00 15.33 -0.74
C ASP A 307 1.74 15.13 0.10
N SER A 308 1.81 14.16 1.02
CA SER A 308 0.66 13.56 1.71
C SER A 308 0.03 14.50 2.77
N GLY A 309 0.74 15.56 3.16
CA GLY A 309 0.35 16.45 4.26
C GLY A 309 -0.76 17.44 3.92
N ASN A 310 -0.66 18.13 2.77
CA ASN A 310 -1.62 19.16 2.36
C ASN A 310 -2.94 18.59 1.83
N ILE A 311 -2.91 17.37 1.27
CA ILE A 311 -4.07 16.68 0.69
C ILE A 311 -5.17 16.48 1.73
N LEU A 312 -4.84 16.05 2.96
CA LEU A 312 -5.86 15.76 3.96
C LEU A 312 -6.54 17.03 4.51
N GLU A 313 -5.81 18.14 4.65
CA GLU A 313 -6.31 19.43 5.13
C GLU A 313 -7.19 20.14 4.10
N GLU A 314 -6.79 20.19 2.83
CA GLU A 314 -7.60 20.78 1.74
C GLU A 314 -8.82 19.93 1.42
N THR A 315 -8.68 18.60 1.37
CA THR A 315 -9.83 17.70 1.16
C THR A 315 -10.81 17.80 2.35
N LYS A 316 -10.34 17.97 3.60
CA LYS A 316 -11.19 18.26 4.78
C LYS A 316 -11.89 19.63 4.70
N LYS A 317 -11.17 20.69 4.28
CA LYS A 317 -11.72 22.06 4.17
C LYS A 317 -12.78 22.16 3.07
N ASN A 318 -12.52 21.56 1.91
CA ASN A 318 -13.39 21.69 0.74
C ASN A 318 -14.54 20.65 0.75
N MET A 319 -14.39 19.46 1.35
CA MET A 319 -15.49 18.49 1.43
C MET A 319 -16.63 19.03 2.30
N TRP A 320 -16.30 19.84 3.33
CA TRP A 320 -17.22 20.19 4.42
C TRP A 320 -17.63 21.68 4.43
N ASN A 321 -17.06 22.50 3.53
CA ASN A 321 -17.57 23.82 3.19
C ASN A 321 -18.55 23.69 2.01
N SER A 322 -19.76 23.19 2.27
CA SER A 322 -20.87 23.48 1.35
C SER A 322 -21.28 24.94 1.53
N LYS A 323 -21.55 25.66 0.42
CA LYS A 323 -22.13 27.02 0.41
C LYS A 323 -23.49 27.11 1.13
N SER A 324 -24.02 26.00 1.65
CA SER A 324 -25.24 25.90 2.46
C SER A 324 -24.97 25.59 3.93
N GLY A 325 -24.26 26.47 4.65
CA GLY A 325 -24.47 26.75 6.09
C GLY A 325 -24.43 25.64 7.16
N THR A 326 -24.25 24.36 6.84
CA THR A 326 -24.24 23.27 7.83
C THR A 326 -22.88 22.61 7.84
N ILE A 327 -22.03 23.09 8.75
CA ILE A 327 -20.71 22.53 9.01
C ILE A 327 -20.91 21.16 9.68
N ILE A 328 -20.64 20.06 8.97
CA ILE A 328 -20.50 18.75 9.61
C ILE A 328 -19.37 18.88 10.64
N ASN A 329 -19.57 18.41 11.87
CA ASN A 329 -18.55 18.57 12.91
C ASN A 329 -17.37 17.60 12.66
N SER A 330 -16.33 18.12 12.01
CA SER A 330 -15.07 17.50 11.49
C SER A 330 -14.51 16.29 12.21
N LYS A 331 -14.55 16.32 13.54
CA LYS A 331 -13.63 15.49 14.31
C LYS A 331 -14.11 14.07 14.57
N ASN A 332 -15.39 13.75 14.30
CA ASN A 332 -15.99 12.50 14.78
C ASN A 332 -16.64 11.60 13.72
N PHE A 333 -16.73 12.00 12.45
CA PHE A 333 -17.38 11.15 11.43
C PHE A 333 -16.54 9.89 11.14
N LYS A 334 -17.20 8.73 11.10
CA LYS A 334 -16.60 7.46 10.68
C LYS A 334 -17.60 6.58 9.90
N PHE A 335 -17.21 6.06 8.73
CA PHE A 335 -17.98 5.06 7.98
C PHE A 335 -18.10 3.78 8.80
N LYS A 336 -19.34 3.37 9.08
CA LYS A 336 -19.63 2.15 9.82
C LYS A 336 -19.51 0.95 8.90
N LEU A 337 -19.01 -0.16 9.44
CA LEU A 337 -18.79 -1.40 8.70
C LEU A 337 -20.01 -1.86 7.89
N PHE A 338 -21.22 -1.77 8.46
CA PHE A 338 -22.45 -2.22 7.78
C PHE A 338 -22.77 -1.41 6.52
N GLU A 339 -22.22 -0.20 6.38
CA GLU A 339 -22.48 0.68 5.25
C GLU A 339 -21.77 0.23 3.97
N TYR A 340 -20.61 -0.44 4.11
CA TYR A 340 -19.79 -0.89 2.99
C TYR A 340 -19.61 -2.41 2.90
N GLU A 341 -19.81 -3.17 3.97
CA GLU A 341 -19.52 -4.62 3.97
C GLU A 341 -20.31 -5.43 2.93
N ASN A 342 -21.51 -4.97 2.59
CA ASN A 342 -22.39 -5.61 1.61
C ASN A 342 -22.49 -4.82 0.30
N ASP A 343 -21.77 -3.71 0.16
CA ASP A 343 -21.76 -2.92 -1.06
C ASP A 343 -20.97 -3.65 -2.15
N TRP A 344 -21.68 -4.17 -3.16
CA TRP A 344 -21.05 -4.94 -4.23
C TRP A 344 -20.07 -4.11 -5.05
N HIS A 345 -20.24 -2.79 -5.13
CA HIS A 345 -19.35 -1.90 -5.87
C HIS A 345 -17.99 -1.82 -5.20
N ILE A 346 -17.97 -1.62 -3.88
CA ILE A 346 -16.73 -1.59 -3.09
C ILE A 346 -16.07 -2.97 -3.15
N ARG A 347 -16.83 -4.05 -3.00
CA ARG A 347 -16.30 -5.43 -3.04
C ARG A 347 -15.66 -5.80 -4.37
N THR A 348 -16.29 -5.47 -5.50
CA THR A 348 -15.70 -5.80 -6.82
C THR A 348 -14.50 -4.91 -7.14
N ALA A 349 -14.55 -3.63 -6.79
CA ALA A 349 -13.44 -2.72 -7.01
C ALA A 349 -12.19 -3.10 -6.19
N THR A 350 -12.36 -3.40 -4.90
CA THR A 350 -11.27 -3.87 -4.02
C THR A 350 -10.70 -5.20 -4.48
N ARG A 351 -11.54 -6.14 -4.95
CA ARG A 351 -11.09 -7.41 -5.55
C ARG A 351 -10.25 -7.20 -6.81
N LEU A 352 -10.68 -6.34 -7.72
CA LEU A 352 -9.90 -6.03 -8.92
C LEU A 352 -8.61 -5.27 -8.58
N MET A 353 -8.65 -4.38 -7.59
CA MET A 353 -7.45 -3.70 -7.09
C MET A 353 -6.45 -4.68 -6.49
N MET A 354 -6.91 -5.71 -5.77
CA MET A 354 -6.05 -6.78 -5.25
C MET A 354 -5.34 -7.53 -6.38
N LEU A 355 -6.04 -7.80 -7.50
CA LEU A 355 -5.44 -8.44 -8.67
C LEU A 355 -4.33 -7.58 -9.28
N LEU A 356 -4.58 -6.26 -9.41
CA LEU A 356 -3.57 -5.30 -9.86
C LEU A 356 -2.38 -5.26 -8.90
N HIS A 357 -2.61 -5.08 -7.60
CA HIS A 357 -1.56 -5.04 -6.58
C HIS A 357 -0.67 -6.30 -6.60
N LYS A 358 -1.28 -7.50 -6.63
CA LYS A 358 -0.52 -8.76 -6.75
C LYS A 358 0.29 -8.83 -8.03
N THR A 359 -0.28 -8.37 -9.14
CA THR A 359 0.42 -8.34 -10.42
C THR A 359 1.58 -7.35 -10.40
N ASN A 360 1.40 -6.19 -9.76
CA ASN A 360 2.44 -5.18 -9.58
C ASN A 360 3.67 -5.74 -8.86
N ASN A 361 3.46 -6.48 -7.77
CA ASN A 361 4.55 -7.09 -7.01
C ASN A 361 5.35 -8.11 -7.86
N ARG A 362 4.69 -8.78 -8.83
CA ARG A 362 5.34 -9.68 -9.79
C ARG A 362 6.05 -8.96 -10.94
N ARG A 363 5.75 -7.68 -11.20
CA ARG A 363 6.47 -6.85 -12.20
C ARG A 363 7.84 -6.46 -11.68
N LYS A 364 7.93 -6.12 -10.38
CA LYS A 364 9.17 -5.73 -9.70
C LYS A 364 10.27 -6.79 -9.76
N THR A 365 9.92 -8.08 -9.80
CA THR A 365 10.90 -9.19 -9.72
C THR A 365 11.49 -9.62 -11.06
N LEU A 366 10.84 -9.34 -12.19
CA LEU A 366 11.20 -9.96 -13.47
C LEU A 366 11.56 -8.97 -14.59
N LEU A 367 11.12 -7.71 -14.52
CA LEU A 367 11.23 -6.79 -15.65
C LEU A 367 12.02 -5.50 -15.35
N ASN A 368 12.47 -5.27 -14.10
CA ASN A 368 13.05 -3.97 -13.68
C ASN A 368 12.17 -2.75 -14.06
N ILE A 369 10.86 -2.94 -14.28
CA ILE A 369 9.92 -1.87 -14.58
C ILE A 369 9.34 -1.34 -13.25
N GLU A 370 9.75 -0.13 -12.90
CA GLU A 370 9.40 0.57 -11.67
C GLU A 370 7.98 1.17 -11.70
N PHE A 371 6.98 0.41 -11.22
CA PHE A 371 5.78 1.01 -10.61
C PHE A 371 5.99 0.98 -9.09
N SER A 372 6.63 2.02 -8.55
CA SER A 372 7.50 1.88 -7.39
C SER A 372 6.99 2.42 -6.05
N ASN A 373 5.71 2.77 -5.87
CA ASN A 373 5.26 3.18 -4.53
C ASN A 373 4.04 2.42 -4.03
N SER A 374 4.17 1.79 -2.85
CA SER A 374 3.06 1.14 -2.15
C SER A 374 1.91 2.12 -1.89
N GLY A 375 2.24 3.41 -1.73
CA GLY A 375 1.27 4.48 -1.53
C GLY A 375 0.35 4.77 -2.72
N GLU A 376 0.69 4.38 -3.96
CA GLU A 376 -0.18 4.62 -5.14
C GLU A 376 -1.51 3.84 -5.05
N PHE A 377 -1.54 2.79 -4.23
CA PHE A 377 -2.76 2.02 -3.99
C PHE A 377 -3.60 2.54 -2.83
N TYR A 378 -3.07 3.43 -1.97
CA TYR A 378 -3.83 3.96 -0.84
C TYR A 378 -5.07 4.70 -1.30
N ASN A 379 -6.15 4.55 -0.54
CA ASN A 379 -7.36 5.33 -0.70
C ASN A 379 -7.61 6.17 0.55
N MET A 380 -7.34 7.47 0.48
CA MET A 380 -7.40 8.37 1.64
C MET A 380 -8.79 8.50 2.26
N MET A 381 -9.88 8.19 1.52
CA MET A 381 -11.23 8.15 2.12
C MET A 381 -11.37 7.03 3.15
N LEU A 382 -10.52 6.00 3.09
CA LEU A 382 -10.54 4.91 4.05
C LEU A 382 -10.03 5.32 5.43
N ASP A 383 -9.33 6.44 5.58
CA ASP A 383 -8.93 7.00 6.90
C ASP A 383 -10.14 7.36 7.78
N PHE A 384 -11.31 7.50 7.14
CA PHE A 384 -12.58 7.79 7.79
C PHE A 384 -13.40 6.54 8.10
N ILE A 385 -12.91 5.32 7.95
CA ILE A 385 -13.67 4.13 8.38
C ILE A 385 -13.60 3.94 9.90
N ASP A 386 -14.63 3.30 10.45
CA ASP A 386 -14.61 2.75 11.82
C ASP A 386 -13.67 1.54 11.88
N TYR A 387 -12.37 1.84 11.84
CA TYR A 387 -11.29 0.88 11.72
C TYR A 387 -11.27 -0.12 12.88
N LYS A 388 -11.79 0.26 14.06
CA LYS A 388 -11.88 -0.63 15.22
C LYS A 388 -12.80 -1.80 14.93
N THR A 389 -14.02 -1.50 14.46
CA THR A 389 -15.01 -2.54 14.13
C THR A 389 -14.61 -3.38 12.91
N ASP A 390 -13.99 -2.76 11.90
CA ASP A 390 -13.46 -3.48 10.73
C ASP A 390 -12.33 -4.43 11.14
N PHE A 391 -11.37 -3.94 11.93
CA PHE A 391 -10.25 -4.72 12.44
C PHE A 391 -10.67 -5.85 13.38
N ASP A 392 -11.54 -5.60 14.36
CA ASP A 392 -12.02 -6.64 15.28
C ASP A 392 -12.71 -7.78 14.53
N LYS A 393 -13.49 -7.44 13.50
CA LYS A 393 -14.12 -8.45 12.64
C LYS A 393 -13.11 -9.20 11.79
N TRP A 394 -12.12 -8.50 11.24
CA TRP A 394 -11.02 -9.12 10.49
C TRP A 394 -10.20 -10.07 11.38
N LYS A 395 -9.83 -9.64 12.59
CA LYS A 395 -9.11 -10.43 13.60
C LYS A 395 -9.93 -11.65 14.05
N GLY A 396 -11.25 -11.49 14.24
CA GLY A 396 -12.13 -12.63 14.52
C GLY A 396 -12.10 -13.70 13.42
N LEU A 397 -11.93 -13.30 12.15
CA LEU A 397 -11.81 -14.22 11.01
C LEU A 397 -10.44 -14.90 10.89
N THR A 398 -9.38 -14.33 11.48
CA THR A 398 -8.03 -14.92 11.51
C THR A 398 -7.84 -15.84 12.72
N SER A 399 -8.52 -15.56 13.84
CA SER A 399 -8.54 -16.43 15.03
C SER A 399 -9.23 -17.78 14.78
N ASP A 400 -10.17 -17.85 13.84
CA ASP A 400 -10.73 -19.10 13.32
C ASP A 400 -9.72 -19.80 12.39
N ARG A 401 -8.72 -20.43 13.03
CA ARG A 401 -7.72 -21.39 12.50
C ARG A 401 -6.65 -20.84 11.54
N LEU A 402 -5.41 -20.84 12.06
CA LEU A 402 -4.22 -21.34 11.37
C LEU A 402 -4.57 -22.48 10.40
N LYS A 403 -4.16 -22.34 9.13
CA LYS A 403 -4.24 -23.25 7.96
C LYS A 403 -5.37 -22.99 6.97
N ALA A 404 -5.07 -22.14 5.97
CA ALA A 404 -5.29 -22.47 4.55
C ALA A 404 -4.54 -21.45 3.66
N PHE A 405 -3.26 -21.75 3.38
CA PHE A 405 -2.57 -21.19 2.23
C PHE A 405 -3.27 -21.72 0.96
N THR A 406 -4.18 -20.91 0.41
CA THR A 406 -4.50 -20.86 -1.02
C THR A 406 -5.13 -19.50 -1.28
N GLU A 407 -4.32 -18.61 -1.85
CA GLU A 407 -4.50 -17.16 -1.95
C GLU A 407 -5.64 -16.66 -2.85
N LEU A 408 -6.61 -17.52 -3.16
CA LEU A 408 -7.84 -17.18 -3.86
C LEU A 408 -9.09 -17.69 -3.11
N ASN A 409 -9.00 -18.50 -2.05
CA ASN A 409 -10.19 -19.03 -1.36
C ASN A 409 -10.91 -18.05 -0.39
N LEU A 410 -10.72 -16.73 -0.54
CA LEU A 410 -11.55 -15.70 0.12
C LEU A 410 -12.99 -15.64 -0.47
N PHE A 411 -13.28 -16.39 -1.53
CA PHE A 411 -14.49 -16.26 -2.33
C PHE A 411 -15.74 -16.99 -1.80
N ASN A 412 -15.64 -17.76 -0.71
CA ASN A 412 -16.77 -18.45 -0.11
C ASN A 412 -17.10 -17.94 1.31
N GLY A 413 -17.95 -16.90 1.37
CA GLY A 413 -18.75 -16.62 2.57
C GLY A 413 -18.07 -16.02 3.79
N LYS A 414 -16.76 -15.72 3.78
CA LYS A 414 -16.15 -14.87 4.83
C LYS A 414 -16.64 -13.43 4.66
N ARG A 415 -17.03 -12.79 5.77
CA ARG A 415 -17.60 -11.44 5.78
C ARG A 415 -16.53 -10.42 5.35
N PHE A 416 -16.84 -9.55 4.39
CA PHE A 416 -15.92 -8.51 3.89
C PHE A 416 -15.48 -7.53 5.00
N THR A 417 -14.19 -7.18 4.99
CA THR A 417 -13.56 -6.10 5.76
C THR A 417 -12.50 -5.43 4.88
N LEU A 418 -12.17 -4.16 5.16
CA LEU A 418 -11.12 -3.45 4.43
C LEU A 418 -9.72 -3.86 4.88
N CYS A 419 -9.57 -4.37 6.11
CA CYS A 419 -8.35 -5.02 6.58
C CYS A 419 -7.96 -6.27 5.76
N ASN A 420 -8.88 -6.87 4.96
CA ASN A 420 -8.52 -7.89 3.97
C ASN A 420 -7.69 -7.32 2.79
N TYR A 421 -7.65 -6.00 2.62
CA TYR A 421 -6.99 -5.30 1.53
C TYR A 421 -6.03 -4.23 2.10
N PRO A 422 -5.01 -4.63 2.89
CA PRO A 422 -4.16 -3.69 3.61
C PRO A 422 -3.44 -2.70 2.68
N PHE A 423 -3.16 -3.06 1.43
CA PHE A 423 -2.54 -2.16 0.43
C PHE A 423 -3.43 -0.94 0.04
N LEU A 424 -4.73 -0.95 0.38
CA LEU A 424 -5.62 0.21 0.20
C LEU A 424 -5.61 1.14 1.41
N LEU A 425 -5.23 0.64 2.58
CA LEU A 425 -5.23 1.38 3.84
C LEU A 425 -3.98 2.26 3.90
N SER A 426 -4.13 3.54 4.22
CA SER A 426 -2.98 4.41 4.42
C SER A 426 -2.12 3.94 5.60
N LEU A 427 -0.85 4.35 5.62
CA LEU A 427 0.03 4.10 6.77
C LEU A 427 -0.57 4.64 8.08
N GLY A 428 -1.25 5.80 8.03
CA GLY A 428 -1.85 6.43 9.21
C GLY A 428 -2.98 5.62 9.85
N ILE A 429 -3.86 5.03 9.04
CA ILE A 429 -4.92 4.16 9.58
C ILE A 429 -4.36 2.83 10.08
N LYS A 430 -3.33 2.26 9.43
CA LYS A 430 -2.66 1.04 9.91
C LYS A 430 -2.02 1.26 11.27
N ILE A 431 -1.33 2.39 11.46
CA ILE A 431 -0.79 2.79 12.77
C ILE A 431 -1.92 2.94 13.79
N SER A 432 -3.03 3.57 13.42
CA SER A 432 -4.20 3.71 14.31
C SER A 432 -4.80 2.36 14.74
N ILE A 433 -4.84 1.38 13.81
CA ILE A 433 -5.27 0.01 14.10
C ILE A 433 -4.29 -0.67 15.05
N MET A 434 -2.99 -0.56 14.78
CA MET A 434 -1.94 -1.17 15.60
C MET A 434 -1.91 -0.59 17.01
N GLU A 435 -1.98 0.73 17.16
CA GLU A 435 -2.08 1.41 18.47
C GLU A 435 -3.35 1.02 19.23
N TYR A 436 -4.46 0.84 18.53
CA TYR A 436 -5.70 0.36 19.12
C TYR A 436 -5.54 -1.06 19.70
N GLU A 437 -4.91 -1.96 18.95
CA GLU A 437 -4.67 -3.33 19.41
C GLU A 437 -3.65 -3.38 20.56
N ILE A 438 -2.49 -2.72 20.40
CA ILE A 438 -1.43 -2.68 21.42
C ILE A 438 -1.97 -2.13 22.75
N ARG A 439 -2.77 -1.05 22.71
CA ARG A 439 -3.37 -0.48 23.91
C ARG A 439 -4.24 -1.49 24.64
N ARG A 440 -5.09 -2.22 23.92
CA ARG A 440 -5.95 -3.26 24.50
C ARG A 440 -5.15 -4.42 25.08
N ILE A 441 -4.06 -4.82 24.42
CA ILE A 441 -3.15 -5.85 24.92
C ILE A 441 -2.52 -5.38 26.24
N MET A 442 -1.95 -4.17 26.27
CA MET A 442 -1.33 -3.63 27.49
C MET A 442 -2.33 -3.46 28.64
N GLU A 443 -3.55 -3.00 28.36
CA GLU A 443 -4.64 -2.88 29.34
C GLU A 443 -5.04 -4.25 29.90
N TYR A 444 -5.19 -5.25 29.03
CA TYR A 444 -5.49 -6.62 29.43
C TYR A 444 -4.39 -7.22 30.32
N GLU A 445 -3.11 -7.08 29.93
CA GLU A 445 -1.98 -7.57 30.73
C GLU A 445 -1.89 -6.88 32.10
N ALA A 446 -2.22 -5.59 32.17
CA ALA A 446 -2.27 -4.85 33.43
C ALA A 446 -3.41 -5.35 34.34
N GLU A 447 -4.60 -5.58 33.78
CA GLU A 447 -5.75 -6.14 34.49
C GLU A 447 -5.45 -7.56 35.00
N GLN A 448 -4.88 -8.43 34.16
CA GLN A 448 -4.50 -9.79 34.55
C GLN A 448 -3.44 -9.81 35.64
N ALA A 449 -2.45 -8.90 35.59
CA ALA A 449 -1.46 -8.75 36.65
C ALA A 449 -2.10 -8.30 37.98
N PHE A 450 -3.07 -7.39 37.92
CA PHE A 450 -3.80 -6.93 39.10
C PHE A 450 -4.64 -8.06 39.73
N LEU A 451 -5.44 -8.76 38.93
CA LEU A 451 -6.26 -9.90 39.39
C LEU A 451 -5.38 -11.02 39.96
N SER A 452 -4.31 -11.40 39.26
CA SER A 452 -3.34 -12.39 39.74
C SER A 452 -2.69 -12.00 41.06
N SER A 453 -2.52 -10.69 41.31
CA SER A 453 -1.96 -10.20 42.57
C SER A 453 -2.92 -10.39 43.74
N LEU A 454 -4.22 -10.17 43.50
CA LEU A 454 -5.27 -10.40 44.50
C LEU A 454 -5.42 -11.91 44.79
N ASP A 455 -5.49 -12.74 43.75
CA ASP A 455 -5.71 -14.18 43.88
C ASP A 455 -4.57 -14.91 44.61
N LYS A 456 -3.32 -14.52 44.31
CA LYS A 456 -2.12 -15.18 44.87
C LYS A 456 -1.62 -14.52 46.15
N GLY A 457 -2.19 -13.39 46.57
CA GLY A 457 -1.69 -12.58 47.69
C GLY A 457 -0.24 -12.12 47.50
N LYS A 458 0.25 -12.04 46.26
CA LYS A 458 1.63 -11.68 45.91
C LYS A 458 1.62 -10.57 44.88
N THR A 459 2.50 -9.59 45.02
CA THR A 459 2.60 -8.48 44.05
C THR A 459 3.11 -8.99 42.70
N VAL A 460 2.27 -8.95 41.67
CA VAL A 460 2.65 -9.18 40.27
C VAL A 460 2.94 -7.82 39.62
N ALA A 461 4.02 -7.74 38.85
CA ALA A 461 4.38 -6.51 38.17
C ALA A 461 3.38 -6.15 37.05
N VAL A 462 2.83 -4.94 37.12
CA VAL A 462 1.93 -4.36 36.10
C VAL A 462 2.68 -3.83 34.88
N TYR A 463 3.98 -3.57 35.03
CA TYR A 463 4.85 -3.00 34.01
C TYR A 463 5.99 -3.95 33.69
N LEU A 464 6.46 -3.96 32.45
CA LEU A 464 7.76 -4.49 32.10
C LEU A 464 8.83 -3.51 32.61
N LYS A 465 9.51 -3.87 33.71
CA LYS A 465 10.55 -3.02 34.29
C LYS A 465 11.93 -3.44 33.82
N ILE A 466 12.64 -2.55 33.14
CA ILE A 466 14.02 -2.73 32.70
C ILE A 466 14.92 -1.91 33.61
N LYS A 467 15.73 -2.60 34.42
CA LYS A 467 16.69 -1.98 35.36
C LYS A 467 18.11 -2.17 34.85
N VAL A 468 18.78 -1.09 34.48
CA VAL A 468 20.06 -1.15 33.77
C VAL A 468 21.08 -0.15 34.32
N ARG A 469 22.36 -0.49 34.21
CA ARG A 469 23.46 0.47 34.38
C ARG A 469 23.86 1.02 33.01
N ARG A 470 24.20 2.31 32.92
CA ARG A 470 24.57 2.96 31.64
C ARG A 470 25.75 2.26 30.98
N GLU A 471 26.77 1.95 31.76
CA GLU A 471 28.00 1.28 31.33
C GLU A 471 27.81 -0.19 30.92
N HIS A 472 26.70 -0.84 31.29
CA HIS A 472 26.42 -2.26 31.01
C HIS A 472 25.08 -2.45 30.29
N ILE A 473 24.68 -1.47 29.47
CA ILE A 473 23.31 -1.39 28.95
C ILE A 473 22.87 -2.63 28.18
N ALA A 474 23.71 -3.18 27.30
CA ALA A 474 23.36 -4.35 26.49
C ALA A 474 23.18 -5.61 27.36
N SER A 475 24.16 -5.92 28.21
CA SER A 475 24.13 -7.11 29.06
C SER A 475 23.03 -7.06 30.12
N ASP A 476 22.82 -5.90 30.76
CA ASP A 476 21.76 -5.74 31.76
C ASP A 476 20.37 -5.82 31.09
N SER A 477 20.21 -5.24 29.90
CA SER A 477 18.95 -5.33 29.12
C SER A 477 18.64 -6.77 28.72
N LEU A 478 19.64 -7.51 28.19
CA LEU A 478 19.49 -8.92 27.83
C LEU A 478 19.03 -9.75 29.04
N ARG A 479 19.68 -9.57 30.18
CA ARG A 479 19.34 -10.27 31.42
C ARG A 479 17.90 -9.96 31.86
N CYS A 480 17.53 -8.67 31.87
CA CYS A 480 16.17 -8.26 32.23
C CYS A 480 15.11 -8.83 31.29
N ILE A 481 15.36 -8.82 29.98
CA ILE A 481 14.42 -9.35 28.98
C ILE A 481 14.26 -10.87 29.14
N LYS A 482 15.36 -11.60 29.31
CA LYS A 482 15.31 -13.06 29.56
C LYS A 482 14.54 -13.41 30.83
N SER A 483 14.66 -12.61 31.90
CA SER A 483 13.93 -12.87 33.14
C SER A 483 12.45 -12.46 33.09
N HIS A 484 12.02 -11.70 32.08
CA HIS A 484 10.66 -11.12 31.97
C HIS A 484 10.01 -11.42 30.61
N GLN A 485 10.28 -12.59 30.02
CA GLN A 485 9.74 -12.96 28.70
C GLN A 485 8.20 -12.97 28.63
N SER A 486 7.51 -13.27 29.73
CA SER A 486 6.04 -13.23 29.81
C SER A 486 5.47 -11.80 29.85
N ASP A 487 6.32 -10.81 30.13
CA ASP A 487 5.90 -9.44 30.41
C ASP A 487 6.14 -8.50 29.23
N LEU A 488 6.63 -9.01 28.09
CA LEU A 488 7.04 -8.20 26.93
C LEU A 488 5.91 -7.35 26.33
N MET A 489 4.66 -7.74 26.57
CA MET A 489 3.46 -7.03 26.12
C MET A 489 2.90 -6.05 27.14
N LYS A 490 3.51 -5.94 28.33
CA LYS A 490 3.15 -4.93 29.35
C LYS A 490 3.75 -3.58 28.97
N SER A 491 3.20 -2.50 29.52
CA SER A 491 3.79 -1.17 29.36
C SER A 491 5.21 -1.12 29.91
N LEU A 492 6.14 -0.65 29.09
CA LEU A 492 7.58 -0.56 29.39
C LEU A 492 7.88 0.60 30.35
N ARG A 493 8.70 0.33 31.38
CA ARG A 493 9.31 1.33 32.25
C ARG A 493 10.79 1.05 32.42
N VAL A 494 11.61 2.09 32.24
CA VAL A 494 13.06 2.00 32.41
C VAL A 494 13.51 2.70 33.69
N GLU A 495 14.48 2.09 34.39
CA GLU A 495 15.14 2.62 35.57
C GLU A 495 16.66 2.48 35.40
N PHE A 496 17.38 3.60 35.41
CA PHE A 496 18.83 3.60 35.48
C PHE A 496 19.27 3.46 36.94
N ILE A 497 20.07 2.43 37.22
CA ILE A 497 20.47 2.12 38.60
C ILE A 497 21.31 3.27 39.16
N ASN A 498 20.98 3.70 40.38
CA ASN A 498 21.58 4.83 41.10
C ASN A 498 21.29 6.23 40.51
N GLU A 499 20.32 6.35 39.60
CA GLU A 499 19.90 7.63 39.03
C GLU A 499 18.47 7.99 39.45
N PRO A 500 18.21 9.20 39.98
CA PRO A 500 16.86 9.62 40.30
C PRO A 500 16.08 9.89 39.01
N GLY A 501 14.93 9.23 38.84
CA GLY A 501 14.06 9.48 37.69
C GLY A 501 12.76 8.67 37.73
N ILE A 502 11.69 9.26 37.20
CA ILE A 502 10.43 8.57 36.95
C ILE A 502 10.23 8.52 35.44
N ASP A 503 10.08 7.32 34.89
CA ASP A 503 9.88 7.16 33.45
C ASP A 503 8.47 7.60 33.02
N ALA A 504 8.37 8.85 32.59
CA ALA A 504 7.22 9.38 31.87
C ALA A 504 7.38 9.29 30.33
N GLY A 505 8.32 8.45 29.85
CA GLY A 505 8.65 8.22 28.44
C GLY A 505 10.08 8.63 28.06
N GLY A 506 10.70 9.50 28.85
CA GLY A 506 12.05 10.00 28.63
C GLY A 506 13.16 8.97 28.80
N LEU A 507 13.15 8.27 29.92
CA LEU A 507 14.14 7.25 30.25
C LEU A 507 14.04 6.07 29.27
N ARG A 508 12.82 5.73 28.85
CA ARG A 508 12.59 4.74 27.79
C ARG A 508 13.22 5.15 26.45
N LYS A 509 12.99 6.38 25.97
CA LYS A 509 13.63 6.89 24.73
C LYS A 509 15.15 6.84 24.84
N GLU A 510 15.69 7.25 25.98
CA GLU A 510 17.14 7.22 26.23
C GLU A 510 17.70 5.80 26.20
N TRP A 511 17.01 4.86 26.82
CA TRP A 511 17.39 3.45 26.80
C TRP A 511 17.42 2.87 25.39
N PHE A 512 16.39 3.11 24.57
CA PHE A 512 16.39 2.70 23.17
C PHE A 512 17.58 3.26 22.41
N PHE A 513 17.88 4.55 22.59
CA PHE A 513 19.01 5.21 21.94
C PHE A 513 20.36 4.60 22.37
N LEU A 514 20.62 4.53 23.67
CA LEU A 514 21.88 4.01 24.21
C LEU A 514 22.07 2.52 23.89
N LEU A 515 21.01 1.72 23.95
CA LEU A 515 21.07 0.30 23.65
C LEU A 515 21.34 0.07 22.16
N THR A 516 20.66 0.82 21.29
CA THR A 516 20.92 0.75 19.84
C THR A 516 22.36 1.16 19.54
N LYS A 517 22.85 2.27 20.11
CA LYS A 517 24.26 2.69 19.97
C LYS A 517 25.23 1.62 20.47
N SER A 518 24.90 0.95 21.57
CA SER A 518 25.70 -0.16 22.10
C SER A 518 25.72 -1.34 21.13
N LEU A 519 24.57 -1.82 20.65
CA LEU A 519 24.47 -2.98 19.76
C LEU A 519 25.18 -2.78 18.42
N PHE A 520 25.17 -1.55 17.89
CA PHE A 520 25.88 -1.19 16.65
C PHE A 520 27.36 -0.85 16.85
N ASN A 521 27.88 -0.93 18.07
CA ASN A 521 29.30 -0.77 18.32
C ASN A 521 30.08 -1.88 17.57
N PRO A 522 31.08 -1.56 16.74
CA PRO A 522 31.89 -2.54 16.01
C PRO A 522 32.52 -3.62 16.91
N MET A 523 32.77 -3.29 18.19
CA MET A 523 33.30 -4.23 19.17
C MET A 523 32.36 -5.42 19.45
N ASN A 524 31.05 -5.25 19.26
CA ASN A 524 30.07 -6.33 19.43
C ASN A 524 29.97 -7.24 18.20
N ARG A 525 30.56 -6.87 17.06
CA ARG A 525 30.61 -7.67 15.82
C ARG A 525 29.24 -8.18 15.32
N LEU A 526 28.14 -7.50 15.66
CA LEU A 526 26.78 -7.87 15.22
C LEU A 526 26.45 -7.36 13.81
N PHE A 527 27.00 -6.20 13.42
CA PHE A 527 26.68 -5.61 12.13
C PHE A 527 27.95 -5.22 11.39
N THR A 528 27.95 -5.48 10.09
CA THR A 528 28.94 -4.96 9.14
C THR A 528 28.35 -3.76 8.42
N TYR A 529 29.19 -2.76 8.18
CA TYR A 529 28.82 -1.57 7.44
C TYR A 529 29.29 -1.70 5.99
N SER A 530 28.38 -1.54 5.02
CA SER A 530 28.70 -1.52 3.60
C SER A 530 29.18 -0.12 3.22
N GLU A 531 30.45 0.02 2.85
CA GLU A 531 30.99 1.29 2.34
C GLU A 531 30.40 1.67 0.97
N GLU A 532 29.76 0.73 0.26
CA GLU A 532 29.15 1.00 -1.03
C GLU A 532 27.81 1.76 -0.92
N SER A 533 27.01 1.41 0.08
CA SER A 533 25.63 1.91 0.25
C SER A 533 25.40 2.66 1.55
N PHE A 534 26.38 2.66 2.46
CA PHE A 534 26.27 3.22 3.82
C PHE A 534 25.22 2.54 4.70
N PHE A 535 24.77 1.34 4.32
CA PHE A 535 23.87 0.53 5.14
C PHE A 535 24.64 -0.43 6.05
N SER A 536 24.04 -0.71 7.21
CA SER A 536 24.40 -1.82 8.07
C SER A 536 23.76 -3.11 7.56
N TRP A 537 24.41 -4.24 7.81
CA TRP A 537 23.92 -5.59 7.52
C TRP A 537 24.35 -6.55 8.63
N PRO A 538 23.57 -7.60 8.98
CA PRO A 538 24.04 -8.60 9.92
C PRO A 538 25.38 -9.20 9.48
N SER A 539 26.29 -9.41 10.42
CA SER A 539 27.63 -9.91 10.10
C SER A 539 27.57 -11.25 9.36
N ILE A 540 28.25 -11.31 8.21
CA ILE A 540 28.38 -12.51 7.38
C ILE A 540 29.11 -13.59 8.18
N LYS A 541 28.40 -14.66 8.55
CA LYS A 541 28.97 -15.86 9.19
C LYS A 541 28.22 -17.10 8.68
N PRO A 542 28.71 -17.73 7.60
CA PRO A 542 28.13 -18.96 7.07
C PRO A 542 28.04 -20.08 8.11
N ILE A 543 27.02 -20.93 7.94
CA ILE A 543 26.71 -22.05 8.85
C ILE A 543 27.88 -23.04 8.99
N VAL A 544 28.74 -23.13 7.97
CA VAL A 544 29.87 -24.08 7.91
C VAL A 544 31.02 -23.70 8.87
N PHE A 545 31.05 -22.47 9.41
CA PHE A 545 32.07 -22.01 10.36
C PHE A 545 31.74 -22.36 11.82
N GLU A 546 31.33 -23.60 12.09
CA GLU A 546 31.13 -24.09 13.46
C GLU A 546 32.47 -24.17 14.20
N ASP A 547 32.64 -23.32 15.21
CA ASP A 547 33.60 -23.53 16.30
C ASP A 547 32.86 -23.36 17.63
N GLU A 548 33.17 -24.26 18.56
CA GLU A 548 32.53 -24.48 19.85
C GLU A 548 32.78 -23.31 20.82
N GLY A 549 31.72 -22.57 21.17
CA GLY A 549 31.69 -21.73 22.39
C GLY A 549 31.52 -20.21 22.19
N GLY A 550 32.01 -19.63 21.09
CA GLY A 550 31.93 -18.16 20.85
C GLY A 550 30.65 -17.67 20.15
N SER A 551 29.87 -18.57 19.54
CA SER A 551 28.68 -18.23 18.74
C SER A 551 27.47 -17.80 19.57
N GLN A 552 27.34 -18.33 20.80
CA GLN A 552 26.12 -18.20 21.58
C GLN A 552 25.87 -16.76 22.09
N GLN A 553 26.92 -16.02 22.48
CA GLN A 553 26.75 -14.65 22.98
C GLN A 553 26.25 -13.67 21.90
N ASN A 554 26.74 -13.81 20.66
CA ASN A 554 26.30 -12.96 19.55
C ASN A 554 24.84 -13.26 19.16
N GLU A 555 24.45 -14.54 19.16
CA GLU A 555 23.07 -14.96 18.91
C GLU A 555 22.08 -14.34 19.89
N GLU A 556 22.43 -14.30 21.18
CA GLU A 556 21.59 -13.68 22.21
C GLU A 556 21.44 -12.17 22.04
N LEU A 557 22.47 -11.49 21.52
CA LEU A 557 22.39 -10.06 21.21
C LEU A 557 21.56 -9.79 19.96
N TYR A 558 21.55 -10.68 18.95
CA TYR A 558 20.59 -10.59 17.84
C TYR A 558 19.16 -10.81 18.32
N TYR A 559 18.93 -11.78 19.20
CA TYR A 559 17.64 -11.98 19.85
C TYR A 559 17.20 -10.73 20.63
N LEU A 560 18.10 -10.15 21.44
CA LEU A 560 17.85 -8.88 22.13
C LEU A 560 17.48 -7.78 21.14
N PHE A 561 18.21 -7.65 20.03
CA PHE A 561 17.92 -6.63 19.03
C PHE A 561 16.52 -6.81 18.42
N GLY A 562 16.10 -8.05 18.18
CA GLY A 562 14.74 -8.37 17.74
C GLY A 562 13.67 -7.88 18.72
N ILE A 563 13.84 -8.21 20.01
CA ILE A 563 12.95 -7.76 21.08
C ILE A 563 12.91 -6.22 21.15
N VAL A 564 14.07 -5.56 21.10
CA VAL A 564 14.19 -4.10 21.16
C VAL A 564 13.46 -3.46 19.99
N LEU A 565 13.59 -4.00 18.78
CA LEU A 565 12.87 -3.51 17.61
C LEU A 565 11.35 -3.63 17.79
N GLY A 566 10.87 -4.77 18.27
CA GLY A 566 9.45 -4.97 18.55
C GLY A 566 8.93 -4.06 19.66
N LEU A 567 9.69 -3.91 20.75
CA LEU A 567 9.36 -3.00 21.85
C LEU A 567 9.32 -1.54 21.41
N ALA A 568 10.20 -1.11 20.49
CA ALA A 568 10.19 0.24 19.96
C ALA A 568 8.86 0.54 19.24
N ILE A 569 8.41 -0.38 18.39
CA ILE A 569 7.10 -0.30 17.72
C ILE A 569 5.95 -0.30 18.74
N PHE A 570 5.97 -1.22 19.72
CA PHE A 570 4.95 -1.32 20.78
C PHE A 570 4.82 -0.05 21.63
N ASN A 571 5.88 0.75 21.69
CA ASN A 571 5.95 1.97 22.48
C ASN A 571 5.99 3.24 21.61
N SER A 572 5.59 3.14 20.33
CA SER A 572 5.59 4.25 19.35
C SER A 572 6.89 5.06 19.36
N THR A 573 8.03 4.36 19.45
CA THR A 573 9.38 4.94 19.51
C THR A 573 10.14 4.62 18.23
N ILE A 574 10.65 5.65 17.57
CA ILE A 574 11.50 5.50 16.38
C ILE A 574 12.95 5.22 16.77
N LEU A 575 13.63 4.42 15.95
CA LEU A 575 15.04 4.07 16.09
C LEU A 575 15.84 4.59 14.89
N ASP A 576 17.02 5.12 15.15
CA ASP A 576 17.96 5.53 14.10
C ASP A 576 18.71 4.31 13.56
N LEU A 577 18.06 3.58 12.66
CA LEU A 577 18.61 2.41 11.99
C LEU A 577 18.88 2.72 10.51
N GLN A 578 19.93 2.12 9.98
CA GLN A 578 20.35 2.27 8.58
C GLN A 578 20.47 0.88 7.96
N PHE A 579 19.33 0.20 7.76
CA PHE A 579 19.28 -1.09 7.06
C PHE A 579 18.67 -0.92 5.67
N PRO A 580 19.03 -1.77 4.68
CA PRO A 580 18.38 -1.77 3.38
C PRO A 580 16.94 -2.32 3.48
N ARG A 581 16.10 -2.07 2.47
CA ARG A 581 14.72 -2.61 2.36
C ARG A 581 14.68 -4.13 2.57
N ALA A 582 15.72 -4.82 2.10
CA ALA A 582 15.89 -6.26 2.25
C ALA A 582 15.72 -6.74 3.70
N PHE A 583 16.21 -6.00 4.68
CA PHE A 583 16.12 -6.36 6.09
C PHE A 583 14.66 -6.46 6.56
N TYR A 584 13.86 -5.46 6.21
CA TYR A 584 12.44 -5.39 6.54
C TYR A 584 11.61 -6.40 5.74
N LYS A 585 11.97 -6.68 4.48
CA LYS A 585 11.35 -7.77 3.70
C LYS A 585 11.52 -9.12 4.37
N LYS A 586 12.70 -9.40 4.91
CA LYS A 586 12.93 -10.67 5.63
C LYS A 586 12.08 -10.78 6.91
N LEU A 587 11.77 -9.66 7.58
CA LEU A 587 10.86 -9.62 8.74
C LEU A 587 9.40 -9.85 8.33
N THR A 588 8.95 -9.30 7.21
CA THR A 588 7.57 -9.47 6.71
C THR A 588 7.37 -10.76 5.90
N GLY A 589 8.43 -11.52 5.66
CA GLY A 589 8.38 -12.73 4.83
C GLY A 589 8.26 -12.44 3.33
N GLU A 590 8.52 -11.20 2.90
CA GLU A 590 8.56 -10.84 1.48
C GLU A 590 9.76 -11.44 0.77
N THR A 591 9.61 -11.72 -0.53
CA THR A 591 10.68 -12.27 -1.35
C THR A 591 11.77 -11.23 -1.62
N ILE A 592 13.02 -11.63 -1.40
CA ILE A 592 14.21 -10.85 -1.76
C ILE A 592 14.46 -10.99 -3.27
N SER A 593 14.75 -9.87 -3.91
CA SER A 593 15.04 -9.74 -5.34
C SER A 593 16.47 -9.25 -5.57
N PHE A 594 16.92 -9.29 -6.83
CA PHE A 594 18.22 -8.74 -7.20
C PHE A 594 18.36 -7.24 -6.90
N ASN A 595 17.27 -6.48 -7.00
CA ASN A 595 17.26 -5.05 -6.67
C ASN A 595 17.54 -4.79 -5.19
N ASP A 596 17.15 -5.71 -4.30
CA ASP A 596 17.46 -5.62 -2.87
C ASP A 596 18.97 -5.86 -2.61
N TYR A 597 19.62 -6.67 -3.46
CA TYR A 597 21.08 -6.83 -3.41
C TYR A 597 21.79 -5.60 -3.96
N LEU A 598 21.30 -5.01 -5.06
CA LEU A 598 21.82 -3.75 -5.62
C LEU A 598 21.73 -2.58 -4.63
N GLU A 599 20.67 -2.50 -3.83
CA GLU A 599 20.52 -1.47 -2.79
C GLU A 599 21.65 -1.56 -1.75
N LEU A 600 22.00 -2.78 -1.32
CA LEU A 600 23.04 -2.99 -0.30
C LEU A 600 24.47 -2.96 -0.87
N TYR A 601 24.67 -3.51 -2.08
CA TYR A 601 25.97 -3.63 -2.76
C TYR A 601 25.88 -3.10 -4.20
N PRO A 602 25.71 -1.78 -4.40
CA PRO A 602 25.45 -1.20 -5.72
C PRO A 602 26.61 -1.39 -6.71
N LYS A 603 27.87 -1.30 -6.26
CA LYS A 603 29.04 -1.49 -7.15
C LYS A 603 29.19 -2.95 -7.54
N THR A 604 29.13 -3.85 -6.56
CA THR A 604 29.24 -5.29 -6.80
C THR A 604 28.06 -5.80 -7.64
N GLY A 605 26.84 -5.37 -7.33
CA GLY A 605 25.65 -5.71 -8.11
C GLY A 605 25.70 -5.18 -9.54
N ALA A 606 26.21 -3.97 -9.78
CA ALA A 606 26.42 -3.46 -11.13
C ALA A 606 27.43 -4.31 -11.94
N ASN A 607 28.45 -4.86 -11.29
CA ASN A 607 29.39 -5.78 -11.95
C ASN A 607 28.76 -7.14 -12.27
N LEU A 608 27.88 -7.66 -11.39
CA LEU A 608 27.10 -8.87 -11.69
C LEU A 608 26.14 -8.65 -12.86
N LEU A 609 25.54 -7.45 -12.99
CA LEU A 609 24.74 -7.09 -14.17
C LEU A 609 25.57 -7.09 -15.44
N LYS A 610 26.75 -6.46 -15.44
CA LYS A 610 27.67 -6.49 -16.59
C LYS A 610 28.04 -7.92 -17.00
N MET A 611 28.27 -8.80 -16.03
CA MET A 611 28.53 -10.21 -16.29
C MET A 611 27.31 -10.92 -16.89
N LEU A 612 26.09 -10.62 -16.42
CA LEU A 612 24.86 -11.15 -17.00
C LEU A 612 24.63 -10.66 -18.43
N GLU A 613 24.99 -9.42 -18.74
CA GLU A 613 24.87 -8.78 -20.07
C GLU A 613 25.99 -9.19 -21.05
N TYR A 614 27.04 -9.85 -20.58
CA TYR A 614 28.14 -10.29 -21.43
C TYR A 614 27.72 -11.44 -22.36
N ASP A 615 27.76 -11.23 -23.67
CA ASP A 615 27.29 -12.20 -24.68
C ASP A 615 28.42 -12.89 -25.49
N GLY A 616 29.69 -12.63 -25.17
CA GLY A 616 30.83 -13.30 -25.81
C GLY A 616 30.91 -14.79 -25.49
N GLU A 617 31.31 -15.62 -26.46
CA GLU A 617 31.46 -17.08 -26.25
C GLU A 617 32.65 -17.44 -25.33
N ASP A 618 33.59 -16.51 -25.16
CA ASP A 618 34.79 -16.56 -24.32
C ASP A 618 34.53 -16.13 -22.85
N PHE A 619 33.31 -16.34 -22.35
CA PHE A 619 32.89 -15.91 -21.01
C PHE A 619 33.87 -16.38 -19.92
N PHE A 620 34.22 -17.67 -19.92
CA PHE A 620 35.09 -18.21 -18.86
C PHE A 620 36.51 -17.65 -18.94
N ASP A 621 37.05 -17.45 -20.15
CA ASP A 621 38.39 -16.89 -20.34
C ASP A 621 38.43 -15.41 -19.91
N THR A 622 37.31 -14.70 -20.06
CA THR A 622 37.16 -13.29 -19.64
C THR A 622 37.05 -13.14 -18.14
N PHE A 623 36.22 -13.95 -17.46
CA PHE A 623 35.89 -13.75 -16.05
C PHE A 623 36.63 -14.71 -15.09
N GLY A 624 37.00 -15.91 -15.52
CA GLY A 624 37.73 -16.89 -14.72
C GLY A 624 37.02 -17.33 -13.42
N VAL A 625 35.69 -17.25 -13.37
CA VAL A 625 34.90 -17.51 -12.15
C VAL A 625 34.38 -18.95 -12.07
N TYR A 626 34.33 -19.45 -10.84
CA TYR A 626 33.76 -20.75 -10.46
C TYR A 626 32.57 -20.52 -9.51
N PHE A 627 31.80 -21.56 -9.19
CA PHE A 627 30.73 -21.50 -8.17
C PHE A 627 31.30 -21.49 -6.74
N GLU A 628 32.35 -20.70 -6.51
CA GLU A 628 33.04 -20.49 -5.23
C GLU A 628 33.25 -18.98 -5.03
N ILE A 629 33.20 -18.54 -3.78
CA ILE A 629 33.47 -17.16 -3.37
C ILE A 629 34.51 -17.10 -2.26
N THR A 630 35.22 -15.98 -2.15
CA THR A 630 36.13 -15.73 -1.03
C THR A 630 35.51 -14.70 -0.09
N ILE A 631 35.42 -15.05 1.19
CA ILE A 631 34.81 -14.22 2.24
C ILE A 631 35.89 -13.83 3.22
N GLN A 632 35.86 -12.59 3.70
CA GLN A 632 36.71 -12.16 4.79
C GLN A 632 36.13 -12.58 6.15
N ASP A 633 36.84 -13.41 6.92
CA ASP A 633 36.51 -13.71 8.31
C ASP A 633 37.25 -12.77 9.25
N ASN A 634 36.52 -11.80 9.78
CA ASN A 634 37.04 -10.82 10.74
C ASN A 634 37.19 -11.39 12.16
N ASN A 635 36.81 -12.65 12.42
CA ASN A 635 36.95 -13.32 13.71
C ASN A 635 38.23 -14.15 13.85
N LEU A 636 38.99 -14.35 12.77
CA LEU A 636 40.31 -14.96 12.84
C LEU A 636 41.27 -13.96 13.50
N GLU A 637 41.50 -14.13 14.80
CA GLU A 637 42.53 -13.38 15.51
C GLU A 637 43.89 -13.69 14.87
N ILE A 638 44.61 -12.65 14.47
CA ILE A 638 46.03 -12.75 14.19
C ILE A 638 46.70 -12.96 15.55
N GLU A 639 46.89 -14.22 15.96
CA GLU A 639 47.83 -14.53 17.01
C GLU A 639 49.20 -13.98 16.57
N LYS A 640 49.63 -12.86 17.17
CA LYS A 640 51.02 -12.41 17.11
C LYS A 640 51.85 -13.37 17.98
N GLY A 641 52.03 -14.60 17.48
CA GLY A 641 52.84 -15.63 18.11
C GLY A 641 54.31 -15.47 17.73
N ASN A 642 55.16 -15.29 18.75
CA ASN A 642 56.60 -15.29 18.63
C ASN A 642 57.12 -16.59 17.95
N GLY A 643 57.52 -16.48 16.68
CA GLY A 643 58.73 -17.10 16.15
C GLY A 643 58.87 -18.63 16.11
N LYS A 644 57.81 -19.45 16.19
CA LYS A 644 57.92 -20.88 15.86
C LYS A 644 56.73 -21.37 15.05
N GLU A 645 56.96 -21.61 13.77
CA GLU A 645 56.05 -22.29 12.86
C GLU A 645 55.78 -23.71 13.36
N GLN A 646 54.52 -23.99 13.74
CA GLN A 646 54.02 -25.36 13.85
C GLN A 646 52.94 -25.56 12.78
N VAL A 647 53.19 -26.55 11.93
CA VAL A 647 52.26 -27.02 10.90
C VAL A 647 51.16 -27.83 11.59
N GLY A 648 49.94 -27.30 11.61
CA GLY A 648 48.76 -28.06 12.03
C GLY A 648 48.38 -29.10 10.97
N ILE A 649 48.05 -30.31 11.42
CA ILE A 649 47.53 -31.40 10.59
C ILE A 649 46.16 -30.95 10.04
N GLY A 650 46.06 -30.74 8.72
CA GLY A 650 44.80 -30.32 8.05
C GLY A 650 44.90 -29.11 7.12
N GLY A 651 46.08 -28.73 6.63
CA GLY A 651 46.21 -27.84 5.45
C GLY A 651 45.72 -26.39 5.59
N LYS A 652 45.29 -25.94 6.78
CA LYS A 652 44.97 -24.53 7.02
C LYS A 652 46.26 -23.71 7.11
N LYS A 653 46.63 -23.03 6.01
CA LYS A 653 47.68 -21.99 6.02
C LYS A 653 47.27 -20.88 7.01
N LYS A 654 47.93 -20.83 8.18
CA LYS A 654 47.84 -19.70 9.12
C LYS A 654 48.37 -18.44 8.41
N GLY A 655 47.52 -17.42 8.23
CA GLY A 655 47.96 -16.10 7.75
C GLY A 655 46.99 -15.29 6.88
N LYS A 656 45.78 -15.77 6.56
CA LYS A 656 44.81 -14.96 5.80
C LYS A 656 43.42 -15.01 6.43
N ASN A 657 42.84 -13.84 6.68
CA ASN A 657 41.45 -13.64 7.13
C ASN A 657 40.44 -13.95 6.01
N PHE A 658 40.76 -14.86 5.08
CA PHE A 658 39.94 -15.13 3.91
C PHE A 658 39.65 -16.62 3.85
N VAL A 659 38.38 -16.96 3.66
CA VAL A 659 37.94 -18.35 3.50
C VAL A 659 37.13 -18.49 2.23
N ASN A 660 37.41 -19.55 1.50
CA ASN A 660 36.63 -19.91 0.32
C ASN A 660 35.35 -20.64 0.74
N PHE A 661 34.26 -20.33 0.06
CA PHE A 661 32.94 -20.91 0.27
C PHE A 661 32.34 -21.32 -1.07
N GLU A 662 32.02 -22.60 -1.21
CA GLU A 662 31.34 -23.12 -2.38
C GLU A 662 29.84 -22.77 -2.35
N LEU A 663 29.33 -22.13 -3.41
CA LEU A 663 27.92 -21.76 -3.56
C LEU A 663 27.01 -22.96 -3.86
N CYS A 664 27.61 -24.08 -4.27
CA CYS A 664 26.95 -25.36 -4.48
C CYS A 664 27.94 -26.50 -4.20
N SER A 665 27.44 -27.73 -4.11
CA SER A 665 28.27 -28.92 -3.87
C SER A 665 29.32 -29.08 -4.98
N GLY A 666 30.61 -29.05 -4.64
CA GLY A 666 31.72 -29.11 -5.60
C GLY A 666 31.90 -27.81 -6.39
N GLY A 667 31.43 -26.69 -5.83
CA GLY A 667 31.39 -25.40 -6.51
C GLY A 667 32.76 -24.87 -6.93
N GLY A 668 33.84 -25.25 -6.21
CA GLY A 668 35.21 -24.91 -6.58
C GLY A 668 35.67 -25.49 -7.92
N ASP A 669 35.04 -26.58 -8.38
CA ASP A 669 35.37 -27.24 -9.66
C ASP A 669 34.40 -26.88 -10.80
N ILE A 670 33.29 -26.20 -10.49
CA ILE A 670 32.25 -25.87 -11.48
C ILE A 670 32.52 -24.49 -12.08
N LYS A 671 32.93 -24.47 -13.36
CA LYS A 671 33.12 -23.24 -14.13
C LYS A 671 31.80 -22.51 -14.39
N VAL A 672 31.81 -21.19 -14.25
CA VAL A 672 30.70 -20.36 -14.72
C VAL A 672 30.82 -20.15 -16.24
N THR A 673 29.73 -20.35 -16.95
CA THR A 673 29.59 -20.37 -18.41
C THR A 673 28.39 -19.53 -18.83
N GLN A 674 28.24 -19.29 -20.14
CA GLN A 674 27.08 -18.58 -20.66
C GLN A 674 25.73 -19.22 -20.30
N GLN A 675 25.68 -20.55 -20.22
CA GLN A 675 24.44 -21.26 -19.88
C GLN A 675 24.07 -21.15 -18.39
N ASN A 676 25.07 -21.07 -17.49
CA ASN A 676 24.84 -21.14 -16.04
C ASN A 676 25.11 -19.81 -15.28
N LYS A 677 25.55 -18.73 -15.97
CA LYS A 677 25.82 -17.41 -15.33
C LYS A 677 24.65 -16.87 -14.50
N LYS A 678 23.41 -17.10 -14.94
CA LYS A 678 22.20 -16.71 -14.19
C LYS A 678 22.07 -17.48 -12.88
N GLU A 679 22.40 -18.76 -12.88
CA GLU A 679 22.38 -19.59 -11.67
C GLU A 679 23.46 -19.15 -10.68
N PHE A 680 24.67 -18.84 -11.17
CA PHE A 680 25.75 -18.31 -10.35
C PHE A 680 25.32 -17.02 -9.63
N VAL A 681 24.77 -16.04 -10.36
CA VAL A 681 24.29 -14.78 -9.76
C VAL A 681 23.17 -15.02 -8.75
N ASN A 682 22.22 -15.91 -9.05
CA ASN A 682 21.16 -16.25 -8.10
C ASN A 682 21.71 -16.85 -6.80
N LYS A 683 22.69 -17.77 -6.89
CA LYS A 683 23.33 -18.36 -5.71
C LYS A 683 24.20 -17.36 -4.95
N TRP A 684 24.89 -16.47 -5.65
CA TRP A 684 25.66 -15.38 -5.04
C TRP A 684 24.75 -14.47 -4.19
N VAL A 685 23.62 -14.04 -4.76
CA VAL A 685 22.64 -13.20 -4.07
C VAL A 685 22.01 -13.94 -2.91
N ASP A 686 21.61 -15.20 -3.09
CA ASP A 686 21.05 -16.03 -2.02
C ASP A 686 22.05 -16.23 -0.87
N PHE A 687 23.33 -16.42 -1.18
CA PHE A 687 24.37 -16.52 -0.16
C PHE A 687 24.46 -15.25 0.69
N HIS A 688 24.63 -14.08 0.07
CA HIS A 688 24.81 -12.81 0.78
C HIS A 688 23.55 -12.35 1.51
N MET A 689 22.37 -12.57 0.92
CA MET A 689 21.10 -12.06 1.46
C MET A 689 20.41 -13.03 2.41
N ASN A 690 20.69 -14.34 2.31
CA ASN A 690 20.01 -15.38 3.07
C ASN A 690 20.97 -16.32 3.83
N GLN A 691 21.82 -17.08 3.13
CA GLN A 691 22.54 -18.19 3.75
C GLN A 691 23.57 -17.72 4.80
N SER A 692 24.33 -16.68 4.48
CA SER A 692 25.42 -16.15 5.31
C SER A 692 24.96 -15.52 6.63
N ILE A 693 23.68 -15.17 6.74
CA ILE A 693 23.10 -14.51 7.92
C ILE A 693 21.98 -15.31 8.57
N LYS A 694 21.76 -16.57 8.13
CA LYS A 694 20.57 -17.34 8.48
C LYS A 694 20.38 -17.50 10.00
N ARG A 695 21.44 -17.79 10.75
CA ARG A 695 21.36 -18.01 12.21
C ARG A 695 21.07 -16.69 12.95
N GLN A 696 21.85 -15.66 12.63
CA GLN A 696 21.77 -14.31 13.15
C GLN A 696 20.36 -13.74 12.94
N PHE A 697 19.88 -13.80 11.70
CA PHE A 697 18.56 -13.31 11.35
C PHE A 697 17.46 -14.16 11.97
N SER A 698 17.64 -15.47 12.14
CA SER A 698 16.66 -16.33 12.83
C SER A 698 16.49 -15.91 14.29
N GLN A 699 17.57 -15.64 15.02
CA GLN A 699 17.50 -15.19 16.42
C GLN A 699 16.82 -13.83 16.54
N PHE A 700 17.19 -12.91 15.65
CA PHE A 700 16.55 -11.61 15.53
C PHE A 700 15.04 -11.75 15.25
N ASN A 701 14.65 -12.61 14.31
CA ASN A 701 13.26 -12.83 13.94
C ASN A 701 12.44 -13.43 15.09
N ILE A 702 13.02 -14.37 15.84
CA ILE A 702 12.42 -14.94 17.05
C ILE A 702 12.15 -13.83 18.08
N GLY A 703 13.15 -13.00 18.38
CA GLY A 703 13.02 -11.89 19.31
C GLY A 703 11.96 -10.88 18.86
N PHE A 704 11.95 -10.52 17.59
CA PHE A 704 10.97 -9.59 17.02
C PHE A 704 9.54 -10.10 17.18
N HIS A 705 9.25 -11.30 16.65
CA HIS A 705 7.89 -11.85 16.68
C HIS A 705 7.39 -12.21 18.09
N GLN A 706 8.29 -12.45 19.05
CA GLN A 706 7.88 -12.70 20.43
C GLN A 706 7.14 -11.50 21.05
N VAL A 707 7.50 -10.26 20.68
CA VAL A 707 6.77 -9.07 21.15
C VAL A 707 5.37 -8.97 20.53
N PHE A 708 5.21 -9.46 19.29
CA PHE A 708 3.95 -9.42 18.54
C PHE A 708 3.09 -10.68 18.67
N GLN A 709 3.40 -11.61 19.60
CA GLN A 709 2.72 -12.91 19.68
C GLN A 709 1.18 -12.81 19.73
N ASN A 710 0.64 -11.75 20.35
CA ASN A 710 -0.80 -11.48 20.43
C ASN A 710 -1.28 -10.26 19.61
N CYS A 711 -0.38 -9.64 18.83
CA CYS A 711 -0.65 -8.45 18.02
C CYS A 711 -0.67 -8.82 16.53
N VAL A 712 -1.89 -8.97 15.98
CA VAL A 712 -2.09 -9.40 14.58
C VAL A 712 -2.00 -8.21 13.62
N ALA A 713 -2.18 -6.97 14.11
CA ALA A 713 -2.13 -5.76 13.29
C ALA A 713 -0.79 -5.57 12.58
N ILE A 714 0.31 -6.15 13.08
CA ILE A 714 1.62 -6.10 12.41
C ILE A 714 1.59 -6.71 11.00
N GLU A 715 0.69 -7.67 10.73
CA GLU A 715 0.51 -8.31 9.43
C GLU A 715 -0.09 -7.37 8.37
N LEU A 716 -0.62 -6.20 8.77
CA LEU A 716 -1.16 -5.21 7.83
C LEU A 716 -0.06 -4.38 7.15
N PHE A 717 1.17 -4.43 7.65
CA PHE A 717 2.30 -3.62 7.19
C PHE A 717 3.15 -4.40 6.19
N ASN A 718 3.53 -3.76 5.10
CA ASN A 718 4.58 -4.26 4.21
C ASN A 718 5.97 -3.79 4.67
N SER A 719 7.02 -4.24 3.99
CA SER A 719 8.42 -3.92 4.30
C SER A 719 8.76 -2.42 4.19
N GLU A 720 8.06 -1.67 3.33
CA GLU A 720 8.20 -0.22 3.21
C GLU A 720 7.60 0.51 4.41
N GLU A 721 6.40 0.12 4.77
CA GLU A 721 5.65 0.67 5.89
C GLU A 721 6.29 0.29 7.23
N LEU A 722 6.83 -0.93 7.34
CA LEU A 722 7.51 -1.41 8.54
C LEU A 722 8.82 -0.63 8.79
N GLU A 723 9.59 -0.33 7.75
CA GLU A 723 10.75 0.56 7.89
C GLU A 723 10.30 1.93 8.41
N LYS A 724 9.31 2.56 7.77
CA LYS A 724 8.80 3.86 8.20
C LYS A 724 8.31 3.82 9.64
N LEU A 725 7.65 2.73 10.04
CA LEU A 725 7.15 2.54 11.40
C LEU A 725 8.28 2.49 12.43
N VAL A 726 9.37 1.80 12.12
CA VAL A 726 10.55 1.64 12.99
C VAL A 726 11.39 2.90 12.99
N CYS A 727 11.62 3.48 11.84
CA CYS A 727 12.65 4.50 11.63
C CYS A 727 12.09 5.91 11.54
N GLY A 728 10.79 6.07 11.32
CA GLY A 728 10.21 7.34 10.92
C GLY A 728 10.49 7.68 9.46
N ASN A 729 9.98 8.83 9.01
CA ASN A 729 10.23 9.31 7.65
C ASN A 729 11.53 10.12 7.62
N GLN A 730 12.32 9.87 6.58
CA GLN A 730 13.47 10.72 6.23
C GLN A 730 13.03 11.74 5.19
N GLU A 731 13.21 13.03 5.51
CA GLU A 731 13.08 14.09 4.53
C GLU A 731 14.38 14.22 3.73
N ASN A 732 14.28 14.18 2.40
CA ASN A 732 15.44 14.15 1.52
C ASN A 732 16.04 15.54 1.26
N ASN A 733 15.23 16.60 1.35
CA ASN A 733 15.65 17.97 1.01
C ASN A 733 15.54 18.94 2.19
N CYS A 734 14.36 19.06 2.78
CA CYS A 734 14.09 19.96 3.91
C CYS A 734 12.90 19.43 4.72
N TYR A 735 12.82 19.80 5.99
CA TYR A 735 11.64 19.49 6.80
C TYR A 735 10.54 20.52 6.59
N ASP A 736 9.28 20.07 6.54
CA ASP A 736 8.12 20.96 6.53
C ASP A 736 7.83 21.53 7.93
N PHE A 737 8.61 22.54 8.31
CA PHE A 737 8.42 23.25 9.58
C PHE A 737 7.15 24.10 9.63
N GLN A 738 6.54 24.44 8.48
CA GLN A 738 5.22 25.09 8.47
C GLN A 738 4.16 24.14 9.01
N MET A 739 4.22 22.88 8.62
CA MET A 739 3.35 21.85 9.17
C MET A 739 3.62 21.63 10.66
N LEU A 740 4.88 21.61 11.09
CA LEU A 740 5.21 21.54 12.53
C LEU A 740 4.62 22.73 13.31
N ARG A 741 4.77 23.94 12.78
CA ARG A 741 4.23 25.18 13.37
C ARG A 741 2.72 25.11 13.56
N SER A 742 2.00 24.57 12.58
CA SER A 742 0.53 24.42 12.63
C SER A 742 0.04 23.57 13.81
N VAL A 743 0.86 22.63 14.29
CA VAL A 743 0.52 21.71 15.39
C VAL A 743 1.28 22.01 16.69
N THR A 744 2.11 23.06 16.69
CA THR A 744 2.92 23.46 17.84
C THR A 744 2.06 24.07 18.94
N LYS A 745 2.24 23.60 20.18
CA LYS A 745 1.61 24.19 21.36
C LYS A 745 2.55 25.18 22.05
N TYR A 746 2.08 26.41 22.21
CA TYR A 746 2.82 27.45 22.91
C TYR A 746 2.41 27.52 24.39
N LEU A 747 3.39 27.57 25.29
CA LEU A 747 3.19 27.56 26.74
C LEU A 747 3.86 28.77 27.39
N GLY A 748 3.45 29.10 28.62
CA GLY A 748 4.04 30.22 29.38
C GLY A 748 3.67 31.62 28.82
N GLY A 749 2.52 31.73 28.16
CA GLY A 749 2.04 32.99 27.57
C GLY A 749 2.55 33.29 26.16
N PHE A 750 3.35 32.40 25.57
CA PHE A 750 3.65 32.48 24.14
C PHE A 750 2.42 32.14 23.29
N THR A 751 2.41 32.72 22.09
CA THR A 751 1.45 32.43 21.03
C THR A 751 2.19 32.42 19.70
N ASP A 752 1.55 31.94 18.64
CA ASP A 752 2.10 31.98 17.28
C ASP A 752 2.42 33.41 16.80
N LYS A 753 1.87 34.43 17.45
CA LYS A 753 2.10 35.85 17.15
C LYS A 753 3.27 36.47 17.94
N SER A 754 3.81 35.77 18.93
CA SER A 754 4.89 36.28 19.77
C SER A 754 6.14 36.57 18.95
N LYS A 755 6.79 37.72 19.20
CA LYS A 755 7.95 38.19 18.41
C LYS A 755 9.08 37.16 18.32
N VAL A 756 9.46 36.59 19.46
CA VAL A 756 10.53 35.59 19.56
C VAL A 756 10.14 34.26 18.90
N ILE A 757 8.85 33.91 18.88
CA ILE A 757 8.33 32.72 18.19
C ILE A 757 8.41 32.90 16.67
N ASN A 758 7.98 34.05 16.15
CA ASN A 758 8.14 34.35 14.72
C ASN A 758 9.62 34.32 14.31
N TRP A 759 10.51 34.90 15.12
CA TRP A 759 11.95 34.82 14.86
C TRP A 759 12.47 33.38 14.84
N PHE A 760 12.03 32.54 15.76
CA PHE A 760 12.41 31.12 15.79
C PHE A 760 12.05 30.44 14.47
N TRP A 761 10.80 30.57 14.00
CA TRP A 761 10.36 29.96 12.74
C TRP A 761 11.13 30.51 11.53
N ASP A 762 11.34 31.82 11.45
CA ASP A 762 12.13 32.40 10.35
C ASP A 762 13.58 31.90 10.32
N ILE A 763 14.20 31.68 11.49
CA ILE A 763 15.60 31.24 11.58
C ILE A 763 15.73 29.83 11.03
N ILE A 764 14.85 28.91 11.46
CA ILE A 764 14.96 27.49 11.10
C ILE A 764 14.54 27.22 9.66
N ASP A 765 13.67 28.06 9.09
CA ASP A 765 13.31 28.03 7.67
C ASP A 765 14.50 28.39 6.78
N GLY A 766 15.42 29.23 7.29
CA GLY A 766 16.69 29.57 6.62
C GLY A 766 17.83 28.59 6.87
N TRP A 767 17.65 27.55 7.69
CA TRP A 767 18.69 26.55 7.97
C TRP A 767 18.76 25.47 6.90
N ASP A 768 19.97 24.96 6.64
CA ASP A 768 20.18 23.81 5.78
C ASP A 768 19.71 22.50 6.44
N LEU A 769 19.53 21.44 5.64
CA LEU A 769 19.07 20.14 6.15
C LEU A 769 19.92 19.62 7.31
N THR A 770 21.23 19.87 7.29
CA THR A 770 22.15 19.45 8.35
C THR A 770 21.80 20.11 9.69
N MET A 771 21.59 21.43 9.70
CA MET A 771 21.19 22.18 10.89
C MET A 771 19.76 21.85 11.33
N GLN A 772 18.84 21.64 10.38
CA GLN A 772 17.47 21.21 10.67
C GLN A 772 17.44 19.83 11.35
N LYS A 773 18.25 18.86 10.89
CA LYS A 773 18.43 17.55 11.55
C LYS A 773 18.95 17.68 12.97
N LYS A 774 19.95 18.54 13.18
CA LYS A 774 20.48 18.81 14.53
C LYS A 774 19.42 19.45 15.43
N LEU A 775 18.59 20.36 14.92
CA LEU A 775 17.48 20.94 15.67
C LEU A 775 16.48 19.87 16.09
N LEU A 776 16.04 19.03 15.16
CA LEU A 776 15.10 17.94 15.46
C LEU A 776 15.67 17.01 16.52
N ARG A 777 16.96 16.66 16.41
CA ARG A 777 17.64 15.86 17.43
C ARG A 777 17.68 16.55 18.78
N PHE A 778 17.96 17.86 18.81
CA PHE A 778 17.97 18.67 20.02
C PHE A 778 16.59 18.72 20.70
N ILE A 779 15.49 18.87 19.93
CA ILE A 779 14.14 19.01 20.50
C ILE A 779 13.44 17.68 20.77
N SER A 780 13.69 16.63 20.00
CA SER A 780 12.92 15.38 20.02
C SER A 780 13.74 14.13 20.40
N GLY A 781 15.07 14.26 20.39
CA GLY A 781 16.01 13.15 20.55
C GLY A 781 16.26 12.35 19.26
N ALA A 782 15.55 12.64 18.18
CA ALA A 782 15.70 11.99 16.87
C ALA A 782 15.83 13.03 15.75
N ASP A 783 16.53 12.70 14.69
CA ASP A 783 16.62 13.53 13.48
C ASP A 783 15.56 13.14 12.43
N ARG A 784 14.65 12.22 12.75
CA ARG A 784 13.57 11.76 11.85
C ARG A 784 12.20 12.14 12.42
N VAL A 785 11.23 12.32 11.53
CA VAL A 785 9.85 12.63 11.91
C VAL A 785 9.02 11.36 12.04
N PRO A 786 7.88 11.37 12.77
CA PRO A 786 7.00 10.22 12.85
C PRO A 786 6.59 9.69 11.45
N PRO A 787 6.28 8.39 11.31
CA PRO A 787 5.86 7.78 10.03
C PRO A 787 4.64 8.46 9.39
N THR A 788 3.78 9.07 10.18
CA THR A 788 2.61 9.83 9.72
C THR A 788 2.91 11.27 9.34
N GLY A 789 4.19 11.66 9.34
CA GLY A 789 4.66 12.98 8.94
C GLY A 789 4.75 13.98 10.09
N MET A 790 5.33 15.14 9.79
CA MET A 790 5.66 16.19 10.75
C MET A 790 4.45 16.73 11.53
N SER A 791 3.27 16.75 10.92
CA SER A 791 2.00 17.19 11.55
C SER A 791 1.58 16.38 12.77
N THR A 792 2.11 15.16 12.90
CA THR A 792 1.78 14.27 14.01
C THR A 792 2.81 14.31 15.12
N LEU A 793 3.90 15.06 14.96
CA LEU A 793 4.89 15.29 16.00
C LEU A 793 4.32 16.26 17.04
N PRO A 794 3.98 15.82 18.27
CA PRO A 794 3.58 16.76 19.30
C PRO A 794 4.80 17.62 19.63
N PHE A 795 4.77 18.91 19.30
CA PHE A 795 5.86 19.85 19.59
C PHE A 795 5.36 21.00 20.47
N ARG A 796 6.20 21.41 21.42
CA ARG A 796 5.86 22.45 22.39
C ARG A 796 6.96 23.50 22.45
N ILE A 797 6.58 24.77 22.56
CA ILE A 797 7.52 25.85 22.85
C ILE A 797 7.10 26.58 24.12
N SER A 798 7.99 26.61 25.11
CA SER A 798 7.74 27.16 26.44
C SER A 798 8.58 28.39 26.72
N ARG A 799 7.96 29.39 27.35
CA ARG A 799 8.63 30.62 27.80
C ARG A 799 9.43 30.36 29.07
N LEU A 800 10.73 30.68 29.02
CA LEU A 800 11.62 30.66 30.19
C LEU A 800 11.65 32.02 30.89
N GLY A 801 11.76 31.95 32.22
CA GLY A 801 11.94 33.05 33.16
C GLY A 801 11.11 34.29 32.89
N ASN A 802 9.88 34.32 33.41
CA ASN A 802 8.97 35.47 33.57
C ASN A 802 8.95 36.55 32.48
N GLY A 803 9.38 36.23 31.25
CA GLY A 803 9.45 37.21 30.16
C GLY A 803 10.65 38.12 30.10
N SER A 804 11.79 37.77 30.70
CA SER A 804 13.01 38.58 30.59
C SER A 804 13.98 38.07 29.52
N ASP A 805 14.76 39.00 28.96
CA ASP A 805 15.93 38.67 28.15
C ASP A 805 16.97 37.93 29.00
N SER A 806 17.76 37.07 28.36
CA SER A 806 18.75 36.23 29.02
C SER A 806 19.96 35.98 28.13
N ASN A 807 21.11 35.73 28.74
CA ASN A 807 22.32 35.29 28.05
C ASN A 807 22.49 33.76 28.07
N LYS A 808 21.56 33.04 28.71
CA LYS A 808 21.55 31.57 28.76
C LYS A 808 21.11 30.96 27.43
N LEU A 809 21.50 29.72 27.19
CA LEU A 809 21.08 28.94 26.03
C LEU A 809 19.61 28.51 26.16
N PRO A 810 18.91 28.26 25.04
CA PRO A 810 17.67 27.50 25.04
C PRO A 810 17.87 26.12 25.68
N LEU A 811 16.81 25.57 26.25
CA LEU A 811 16.80 24.22 26.81
C LEU A 811 15.83 23.36 26.00
N ALA A 812 16.06 22.05 25.98
CA ALA A 812 15.13 21.11 25.40
C ALA A 812 14.77 20.02 26.41
N HIS A 813 13.49 19.64 26.44
CA HIS A 813 13.01 18.45 27.11
C HIS A 813 12.54 17.46 26.06
N THR A 814 13.48 16.68 25.52
CA THR A 814 13.27 15.71 24.42
C THR A 814 12.21 14.64 24.74
N CYS A 815 12.01 14.35 26.02
CA CYS A 815 10.96 13.48 26.53
C CYS A 815 9.56 13.97 26.14
N PHE A 816 9.37 15.28 26.09
CA PHE A 816 8.10 15.95 25.80
C PHE A 816 8.09 16.68 24.46
N ASN A 817 9.16 16.51 23.67
CA ASN A 817 9.40 17.27 22.44
C ASN A 817 9.19 18.78 22.68
N GLU A 818 9.86 19.32 23.69
CA GLU A 818 9.61 20.67 24.17
C GLU A 818 10.88 21.51 24.07
N LEU A 819 10.78 22.66 23.42
CA LEU A 819 11.82 23.68 23.35
C LEU A 819 11.49 24.82 24.32
N CYS A 820 12.38 25.11 25.23
CA CYS A 820 12.24 26.18 26.21
C CYS A 820 13.15 27.35 25.82
N ILE A 821 12.55 28.51 25.53
CA ILE A 821 13.27 29.70 25.05
C ILE A 821 13.04 30.92 25.93
N TRP A 822 14.05 31.76 26.05
CA TRP A 822 14.00 33.06 26.74
C TRP A 822 13.46 34.15 25.81
N GLU A 823 13.06 35.30 26.36
CA GLU A 823 12.67 36.46 25.54
C GLU A 823 13.89 37.26 25.06
N TYR A 824 14.67 36.62 24.19
CA TYR A 824 15.87 37.24 23.62
C TYR A 824 15.55 38.62 23.02
N SER A 825 16.42 39.60 23.27
CA SER A 825 16.21 40.99 22.85
C SER A 825 16.28 41.21 21.32
N SER A 826 16.89 40.30 20.56
CA SER A 826 17.00 40.39 19.10
C SER A 826 17.00 39.02 18.40
N LYS A 827 16.61 39.00 17.12
CA LYS A 827 16.64 37.80 16.26
C LYS A 827 18.05 37.20 16.17
N ASN A 828 19.07 38.03 15.97
CA ASN A 828 20.47 37.61 15.91
C ASN A 828 20.94 36.96 17.24
N LYS A 829 20.47 37.47 18.39
CA LYS A 829 20.77 36.86 19.69
C LYS A 829 20.13 35.47 19.82
N LEU A 830 18.87 35.33 19.43
CA LEU A 830 18.18 34.03 19.41
C LEU A 830 18.91 33.04 18.47
N GLU A 831 19.24 33.46 17.25
CA GLU A 831 19.92 32.62 16.26
C GLU A 831 21.26 32.10 16.78
N ASN A 832 22.11 32.99 17.29
CA ASN A 832 23.41 32.59 17.87
C ASN A 832 23.23 31.62 19.04
N LYS A 833 22.29 31.89 19.95
CA LYS A 833 22.06 31.04 21.13
C LYS A 833 21.47 29.68 20.74
N LEU A 834 20.57 29.64 19.76
CA LEU A 834 20.00 28.41 19.25
C LEU A 834 21.06 27.58 18.50
N TRP A 835 21.88 28.21 17.65
CA TRP A 835 22.99 27.55 16.97
C TRP A 835 23.96 26.89 17.96
N TRP A 836 24.35 27.62 19.02
CA TRP A 836 25.22 27.07 20.07
C TRP A 836 24.58 25.89 20.79
N ALA A 837 23.30 26.01 21.19
CA ALA A 837 22.59 24.93 21.87
C ALA A 837 22.50 23.67 21.02
N VAL A 838 22.19 23.82 19.72
CA VAL A 838 21.99 22.71 18.78
C VAL A 838 23.30 22.05 18.36
N THR A 839 24.40 22.81 18.21
CA THR A 839 25.68 22.26 17.72
C THR A 839 26.55 21.65 18.81
N GLN A 840 26.42 22.14 20.05
CA GLN A 840 27.22 21.70 21.20
C GLN A 840 26.51 20.66 22.08
N SER A 841 25.34 20.18 21.70
CA SER A 841 24.67 19.05 22.39
C SER A 841 25.02 17.70 21.75
N GLU A 842 25.22 16.66 22.57
CA GLU A 842 25.28 15.25 22.14
C GLU A 842 24.37 14.38 23.03
N GLY A 843 23.22 13.95 22.50
CA GLY A 843 22.24 13.17 23.27
C GLY A 843 21.60 14.01 24.37
N TYR A 844 21.67 13.55 25.62
CA TYR A 844 21.13 14.25 26.80
C TYR A 844 22.18 15.11 27.53
N ALA A 845 23.40 15.23 26.98
CA ALA A 845 24.52 15.96 27.57
C ALA A 845 25.09 17.01 26.59
N PHE A 846 25.85 17.96 27.14
CA PHE A 846 26.73 18.84 26.34
C PHE A 846 27.97 18.06 25.91
N LYS A 847 28.51 18.41 24.73
CA LYS A 847 29.78 17.88 24.22
C LYS A 847 30.99 18.28 25.06
#